data_AF-A0A2V5UNU5-F1
#
_entry.id   AF-A0A2V5UNU5-F1
#
_cell.length_a   1.000
_cell.length_b   1.000
_cell.length_c   1.000
_cell.angle_alpha   90.00
_cell.angle_beta   90.00
_cell.angle_gamma   90.00
#
_symmetry.space_group_name_H-M   'P 1'
#
loop_
_entity.id
_entity.type
_entity.pdbx_description
1 polymer ?
#
loop_
_entity_poly.entity_id
_entity_poly.type
_entity_poly.pdbx_seq_one_letter_code
_entity_poly.pdbx_strand_id
1 'polypeptide(L)'
;MKLSGKILLFIFILSGVSASRGWATVYPSDGTAASVQSIHDNSAHDGDTITLPAGAFTWTTGVNITKAITLQGQGVGVTIVKDDVNGPPFLSWDLRGISNAQGRMTGIEFQDGGRSTTAVGPSGAFHVDALNNNGTTFRMDHCTWNNINGLACFDTVIGVIDHNTFNVARMNGAIDAYARHWNGDTVGFGDVSWNAATDFGSSQFLFIEDNSFSNSPNASLGGVTDAVAGARFVVRYNSIYNMNVNNHGTDSTGRTRSCRAIEVYNNTYAGSGLNKFVGGTRGGLVLFHDNTISGFWDGLTCFDVENFRTFESFDTFGGADGTNPWDVNTGPYFTGTAASDSSNKTVTVSGQNWSTDYWKGYVLRRTSDLCHSGTLWFGEILSNTANTITYTGNGGYQPPEPASMTFCTGDTLEIKRVEQVMDGTGRALGALVTGGLSATPPPGWNNQVSEGDYSWNNHSETHDVNFTTGTATIKVGEHMFNDTAMPGYTPYVYPHPLVSGSPTPTPTPTPGDGPAARAAVADFNGDGHPDYVLQNANTRQTAIWYLNNNVYVGGAYGPTLAPGWGLRAVADFNLDSHPDYGLFNSVTEQTGLWYLSGPTLIGSAWGPTLPNGWELVATADFNGDNQPDYVLYNGATRQTAVWYLNNNVYVGGAYGPTLPPGWNVVGAADFDGDGHPDYLLFHPSSGYTAIDYLSGSTVVGAAWGPTVPSGWALVATADFNGNGNPDYLLYNAGTRQTAIWYLNNNVYVSGAYGPTLPAGWSLIAQ
;
A
#
# COMPACT_ATOMS: atom_id res chain seq x y z
N MET A 1 -26.08 -10.00 -76.58
CA MET A 1 -25.71 -11.26 -77.28
C MET A 1 -24.43 -11.77 -76.62
N LYS A 2 -24.41 -13.05 -76.23
CA LYS A 2 -23.45 -13.69 -75.31
C LYS A 2 -22.01 -13.76 -75.87
N LEU A 3 -21.01 -13.52 -75.02
CA LEU A 3 -19.68 -14.13 -75.02
C LEU A 3 -19.21 -14.17 -73.56
N SER A 4 -18.38 -15.08 -73.06
CA SER A 4 -18.03 -16.47 -73.40
C SER A 4 -17.32 -16.96 -72.13
N GLY A 5 -17.74 -18.09 -71.56
CA GLY A 5 -17.13 -18.62 -70.34
C GLY A 5 -15.82 -19.34 -70.63
N LYS A 6 -14.74 -18.90 -69.99
CA LYS A 6 -13.59 -19.74 -69.62
C LYS A 6 -13.19 -19.40 -68.19
N ILE A 7 -13.25 -20.41 -67.34
CA ILE A 7 -12.88 -20.41 -65.93
C ILE A 7 -11.35 -20.35 -65.85
N LEU A 8 -10.81 -19.35 -65.13
CA LEU A 8 -9.48 -19.41 -64.53
C LEU A 8 -9.65 -19.42 -63.01
N LEU A 9 -9.18 -20.50 -62.40
CA LEU A 9 -9.06 -20.71 -60.96
C LEU A 9 -7.83 -19.92 -60.49
N PHE A 10 -8.02 -18.83 -59.75
CA PHE A 10 -6.95 -18.19 -58.98
C PHE A 10 -7.20 -18.47 -57.49
N ILE A 11 -6.36 -19.33 -56.93
CA ILE A 11 -6.18 -19.48 -55.49
C ILE A 11 -5.49 -18.21 -55.00
N PHE A 12 -6.23 -17.35 -54.29
CA PHE A 12 -5.63 -16.29 -53.50
C PHE A 12 -5.16 -16.90 -52.17
N ILE A 13 -3.85 -17.14 -52.08
CA ILE A 13 -3.17 -17.27 -50.79
C ILE A 13 -3.16 -15.86 -50.20
N LEU A 14 -4.01 -15.59 -49.21
CA LEU A 14 -3.91 -14.39 -48.39
C LEU A 14 -2.67 -14.54 -47.51
N SER A 15 -1.52 -14.07 -48.01
CA SER A 15 -0.36 -13.79 -47.19
C SER A 15 -0.66 -12.60 -46.28
N GLY A 16 -0.40 -12.81 -44.99
CA GLY A 16 -0.43 -11.87 -43.87
C GLY A 16 -0.60 -10.39 -44.19
N VAL A 17 -1.74 -9.87 -43.78
CA VAL A 17 -1.84 -8.49 -43.30
C VAL A 17 -2.18 -8.63 -41.82
N SER A 18 -1.15 -8.68 -40.98
CA SER A 18 -1.30 -8.47 -39.54
C SER A 18 -1.84 -7.06 -39.35
N ALA A 19 -3.15 -6.94 -39.17
CA ALA A 19 -3.75 -5.70 -38.72
C ALA A 19 -3.12 -5.35 -37.37
N SER A 20 -2.45 -4.21 -37.30
CA SER A 20 -2.08 -3.58 -36.03
C SER A 20 -3.36 -3.35 -35.24
N ARG A 21 -3.63 -4.17 -34.21
CA ARG A 21 -4.70 -3.91 -33.26
C ARG A 21 -4.32 -2.68 -32.45
N GLY A 22 -4.99 -1.57 -32.73
CA GLY A 22 -4.67 -0.26 -32.15
C GLY A 22 -5.32 0.04 -30.80
N TRP A 23 -6.08 -0.87 -30.19
CA TRP A 23 -6.80 -0.62 -28.92
C TRP A 23 -6.97 -1.90 -28.10
N ALA A 24 -6.80 -1.81 -26.78
CA ALA A 24 -7.14 -2.87 -25.83
C ALA A 24 -8.64 -3.20 -25.91
N THR A 25 -8.97 -4.48 -26.04
CA THR A 25 -10.36 -4.96 -26.12
C THR A 25 -10.87 -5.33 -24.73
N VAL A 26 -12.14 -5.02 -24.45
CA VAL A 26 -12.82 -5.37 -23.20
C VAL A 26 -13.76 -6.56 -23.44
N TYR A 27 -13.60 -7.61 -22.64
CA TYR A 27 -14.38 -8.84 -22.70
C TYR A 27 -15.21 -9.04 -21.44
N PRO A 28 -16.54 -8.95 -21.50
CA PRO A 28 -17.39 -9.23 -20.36
C PRO A 28 -17.51 -10.73 -20.09
N SER A 29 -17.11 -11.17 -18.89
CA SER A 29 -17.44 -12.49 -18.36
C SER A 29 -18.83 -12.50 -17.73
N ASP A 30 -19.33 -13.69 -17.41
CA ASP A 30 -20.52 -13.86 -16.56
C ASP A 30 -20.19 -13.89 -15.05
N GLY A 31 -18.94 -13.63 -14.69
CA GLY A 31 -18.41 -13.66 -13.31
C GLY A 31 -17.95 -15.04 -12.83
N THR A 32 -18.23 -16.11 -13.57
CA THR A 32 -17.74 -17.46 -13.21
C THR A 32 -16.29 -17.67 -13.62
N ALA A 33 -15.55 -18.48 -12.85
CA ALA A 33 -14.18 -18.90 -13.17
C ALA A 33 -14.08 -19.49 -14.60
N ALA A 34 -15.04 -20.33 -14.99
CA ALA A 34 -15.06 -20.97 -16.31
C ALA A 34 -15.20 -19.95 -17.46
N SER A 35 -15.99 -18.89 -17.27
CA SER A 35 -16.15 -17.83 -18.26
C SER A 35 -14.88 -16.99 -18.39
N VAL A 36 -14.26 -16.61 -17.26
CA VAL A 36 -12.97 -15.91 -17.24
C VAL A 36 -11.90 -16.74 -17.95
N GLN A 37 -11.77 -18.03 -17.61
CA GLN A 37 -10.80 -18.93 -18.25
C GLN A 37 -11.07 -19.08 -19.75
N SER A 38 -12.32 -19.27 -20.16
CA SER A 38 -12.69 -19.41 -21.58
C SER A 38 -12.37 -18.16 -22.40
N ILE A 39 -12.65 -16.98 -21.85
CA ILE A 39 -12.30 -15.70 -22.49
C ILE A 39 -10.79 -15.56 -22.58
N HIS A 40 -10.06 -15.85 -21.50
CA HIS A 40 -8.60 -15.86 -21.50
C HIS A 40 -8.07 -16.78 -22.61
N ASP A 41 -8.49 -18.04 -22.66
CA ASP A 41 -7.91 -19.04 -23.57
C ASP A 41 -8.22 -18.76 -25.04
N ASN A 42 -9.43 -18.29 -25.33
CA ASN A 42 -9.96 -18.24 -26.69
C ASN A 42 -10.05 -16.83 -27.29
N SER A 43 -10.02 -15.77 -26.47
CA SER A 43 -10.38 -14.40 -26.93
C SER A 43 -9.36 -13.33 -26.56
N ALA A 44 -8.97 -13.23 -25.29
CA ALA A 44 -8.14 -12.14 -24.79
C ALA A 44 -6.66 -12.31 -25.17
N HIS A 45 -5.99 -11.19 -25.41
CA HIS A 45 -4.56 -11.06 -25.72
C HIS A 45 -3.89 -10.11 -24.71
N ASP A 46 -2.56 -10.06 -24.69
CA ASP A 46 -1.84 -9.09 -23.85
C ASP A 46 -2.34 -7.66 -24.08
N GLY A 47 -2.56 -6.92 -22.99
CA GLY A 47 -3.13 -5.58 -22.97
C GLY A 47 -4.66 -5.52 -22.91
N ASP A 48 -5.38 -6.63 -23.18
CA ASP A 48 -6.84 -6.66 -23.13
C ASP A 48 -7.37 -6.68 -21.68
N THR A 49 -8.67 -6.40 -21.51
CA THR A 49 -9.37 -6.43 -20.22
C THR A 49 -10.44 -7.51 -20.20
N ILE A 50 -10.50 -8.31 -19.14
CA ILE A 50 -11.62 -9.20 -18.82
C ILE A 50 -12.37 -8.60 -17.63
N THR A 51 -13.65 -8.28 -17.82
CA THR A 51 -14.47 -7.69 -16.76
C THR A 51 -15.37 -8.72 -16.09
N LEU A 52 -15.50 -8.62 -14.77
CA LEU A 52 -16.50 -9.32 -13.98
C LEU A 52 -17.70 -8.39 -13.73
N PRO A 53 -18.94 -8.90 -13.81
CA PRO A 53 -20.14 -8.13 -13.52
C PRO A 53 -20.32 -7.91 -12.02
N ALA A 54 -21.30 -7.07 -11.65
CA ALA A 54 -21.76 -6.97 -10.27
C ALA A 54 -22.42 -8.28 -9.83
N GLY A 55 -22.14 -8.71 -8.59
CA GLY A 55 -22.64 -9.96 -8.02
C GLY A 55 -21.63 -10.66 -7.15
N ALA A 56 -22.07 -11.74 -6.50
CA ALA A 56 -21.22 -12.63 -5.72
C ALA A 56 -21.10 -13.98 -6.42
N PHE A 57 -19.87 -14.40 -6.73
CA PHE A 57 -19.57 -15.59 -7.52
C PHE A 57 -18.71 -16.54 -6.70
N THR A 58 -19.20 -17.75 -6.45
CA THR A 58 -18.38 -18.80 -5.83
C THR A 58 -17.58 -19.51 -6.92
N TRP A 59 -16.26 -19.46 -6.78
CA TRP A 59 -15.33 -20.16 -7.66
C TRP A 59 -14.94 -21.49 -7.02
N THR A 60 -15.32 -22.58 -7.68
CA THR A 60 -14.97 -23.95 -7.27
C THR A 60 -13.84 -24.55 -8.11
N THR A 61 -13.40 -23.81 -9.14
CA THR A 61 -12.27 -24.16 -10.00
C THR A 61 -11.33 -22.96 -10.12
N GLY A 62 -10.02 -23.20 -10.16
CA GLY A 62 -9.03 -22.14 -10.34
C GLY A 62 -9.04 -21.54 -11.74
N VAL A 63 -8.64 -20.27 -11.85
CA VAL A 63 -8.38 -19.56 -13.11
C VAL A 63 -6.86 -19.40 -13.27
N ASN A 64 -6.34 -19.75 -14.45
CA ASN A 64 -4.93 -19.61 -14.80
C ASN A 64 -4.77 -18.61 -15.94
N ILE A 65 -4.06 -17.52 -15.67
CA ILE A 65 -3.80 -16.44 -16.63
C ILE A 65 -2.34 -16.50 -17.06
N THR A 66 -2.11 -16.55 -18.37
CA THR A 66 -0.76 -16.59 -18.98
C THR A 66 -0.53 -15.41 -19.94
N LYS A 67 -1.34 -14.37 -19.79
CA LYS A 67 -1.34 -13.15 -20.61
C LYS A 67 -1.32 -11.92 -19.73
N ALA A 68 -0.71 -10.84 -20.19
CA ALA A 68 -0.66 -9.56 -19.49
C ALA A 68 -1.97 -8.79 -19.70
N ILE A 69 -3.07 -9.32 -19.16
CA ILE A 69 -4.41 -8.73 -19.23
C ILE A 69 -4.73 -7.91 -17.97
N THR A 70 -5.80 -7.13 -18.04
CA THR A 70 -6.45 -6.55 -16.85
C THR A 70 -7.65 -7.42 -16.46
N LEU A 71 -7.69 -7.89 -15.21
CA LEU A 71 -8.88 -8.53 -14.62
C LEU A 71 -9.59 -7.50 -13.73
N GLN A 72 -10.81 -7.12 -14.11
CA GLN A 72 -11.48 -5.95 -13.51
C GLN A 72 -12.89 -6.28 -13.00
N GLY A 73 -13.17 -6.00 -11.73
CA GLY A 73 -14.53 -5.97 -11.18
C GLY A 73 -15.18 -4.58 -11.28
N GLN A 74 -16.45 -4.49 -10.89
CA GLN A 74 -17.20 -3.23 -10.84
C GLN A 74 -16.97 -2.42 -9.54
N GLY A 75 -16.03 -2.85 -8.70
CA GLY A 75 -15.70 -2.24 -7.41
C GLY A 75 -15.82 -3.23 -6.25
N VAL A 76 -15.07 -2.97 -5.19
CA VAL A 76 -15.15 -3.68 -3.90
C VAL A 76 -16.58 -3.63 -3.36
N GLY A 77 -17.08 -4.76 -2.85
CA GLY A 77 -18.46 -4.92 -2.40
C GLY A 77 -19.51 -5.01 -3.51
N VAL A 78 -19.15 -4.71 -4.77
CA VAL A 78 -20.04 -4.81 -5.94
C VAL A 78 -19.76 -6.09 -6.71
N THR A 79 -18.49 -6.38 -6.99
CA THR A 79 -18.03 -7.65 -7.54
C THR A 79 -17.31 -8.43 -6.44
N ILE A 80 -17.89 -9.56 -6.03
CA ILE A 80 -17.36 -10.43 -4.98
C ILE A 80 -17.02 -11.80 -5.57
N VAL A 81 -15.79 -12.25 -5.39
CA VAL A 81 -15.34 -13.61 -5.71
C VAL A 81 -15.13 -14.37 -4.40
N LYS A 82 -15.82 -15.50 -4.26
CA LYS A 82 -15.70 -16.40 -3.10
C LYS A 82 -14.87 -17.62 -3.45
N ASP A 83 -13.75 -17.82 -2.76
CA ASP A 83 -12.83 -18.93 -3.00
C ASP A 83 -13.31 -20.23 -2.32
N ASP A 84 -13.85 -21.15 -3.12
CA ASP A 84 -14.16 -22.54 -2.72
C ASP A 84 -13.31 -23.55 -3.52
N VAL A 85 -12.11 -23.15 -3.92
CA VAL A 85 -11.21 -24.02 -4.69
C VAL A 85 -10.45 -24.92 -3.73
N ASN A 86 -10.70 -26.23 -3.81
CA ASN A 86 -10.05 -27.24 -2.98
C ASN A 86 -8.68 -27.63 -3.57
N GLY A 87 -7.78 -26.65 -3.60
CA GLY A 87 -6.40 -26.73 -4.09
C GLY A 87 -5.86 -25.31 -4.35
N PRO A 88 -4.57 -25.03 -4.14
CA PRO A 88 -4.00 -23.73 -4.50
C PRO A 88 -3.64 -23.67 -6.00
N PRO A 89 -3.77 -22.50 -6.66
CA PRO A 89 -4.52 -21.29 -6.27
C PRO A 89 -5.93 -21.24 -6.89
N PHE A 90 -6.82 -20.37 -6.38
CA PHE A 90 -8.08 -20.05 -7.06
C PHE A 90 -7.86 -19.12 -8.26
N LEU A 91 -6.77 -18.37 -8.25
CA LEU A 91 -6.35 -17.51 -9.34
C LEU A 91 -4.83 -17.47 -9.43
N SER A 92 -4.28 -17.87 -10.57
CA SER A 92 -2.85 -17.78 -10.88
C SER A 92 -2.58 -16.88 -12.07
N TRP A 93 -1.41 -16.26 -12.05
CA TRP A 93 -0.86 -15.49 -13.15
C TRP A 93 0.58 -15.92 -13.41
N ASP A 94 0.88 -16.48 -14.59
CA ASP A 94 2.25 -16.78 -15.01
C ASP A 94 2.66 -15.81 -16.12
N LEU A 95 3.47 -14.82 -15.75
CA LEU A 95 3.97 -13.75 -16.61
C LEU A 95 5.38 -14.04 -17.14
N ARG A 96 6.01 -15.17 -16.77
CA ARG A 96 7.41 -15.46 -17.13
C ARG A 96 7.62 -15.61 -18.63
N GLY A 97 6.59 -16.08 -19.34
CA GLY A 97 6.59 -16.21 -20.80
C GLY A 97 6.29 -14.91 -21.56
N ILE A 98 6.05 -13.80 -20.85
CA ILE A 98 5.64 -12.52 -21.43
C ILE A 98 6.83 -11.56 -21.39
N SER A 99 6.84 -10.52 -22.22
CA SER A 99 7.89 -9.50 -22.21
C SER A 99 7.32 -8.10 -22.40
N ASN A 100 7.85 -7.13 -21.66
CA ASN A 100 7.52 -5.70 -21.75
C ASN A 100 6.01 -5.42 -21.70
N ALA A 101 5.29 -6.09 -20.82
CA ALA A 101 3.83 -5.96 -20.68
C ALA A 101 3.43 -5.92 -19.20
N GLN A 102 2.25 -5.38 -18.92
CA GLN A 102 1.72 -5.22 -17.57
C GLN A 102 0.48 -6.09 -17.36
N GLY A 103 0.53 -7.00 -16.39
CA GLY A 103 -0.69 -7.62 -15.84
C GLY A 103 -1.31 -6.72 -14.78
N ARG A 104 -2.64 -6.70 -14.68
CA ARG A 104 -3.34 -5.89 -13.66
C ARG A 104 -4.56 -6.59 -13.08
N MET A 105 -4.78 -6.46 -11.78
CA MET A 105 -6.03 -6.82 -11.12
C MET A 105 -6.62 -5.60 -10.41
N THR A 106 -7.92 -5.34 -10.59
CA THR A 106 -8.55 -4.21 -9.91
C THR A 106 -10.05 -4.37 -9.62
N GLY A 107 -10.53 -3.74 -8.55
CA GLY A 107 -11.96 -3.52 -8.29
C GLY A 107 -12.73 -4.77 -7.88
N ILE A 108 -12.11 -5.73 -7.19
CA ILE A 108 -12.71 -7.00 -6.78
C ILE A 108 -12.58 -7.19 -5.27
N GLU A 109 -13.65 -7.65 -4.62
CA GLU A 109 -13.57 -8.19 -3.26
C GLU A 109 -13.45 -9.71 -3.30
N PHE A 110 -12.46 -10.25 -2.59
CA PHE A 110 -12.24 -11.68 -2.38
C PHE A 110 -12.67 -12.07 -0.97
N GLN A 111 -13.44 -13.14 -0.87
CA GLN A 111 -13.93 -13.71 0.39
C GLN A 111 -13.65 -15.21 0.44
N ASP A 112 -13.63 -15.79 1.64
CA ASP A 112 -13.66 -17.25 1.78
C ASP A 112 -15.01 -17.80 1.24
N GLY A 113 -14.93 -18.73 0.31
CA GLY A 113 -16.05 -19.48 -0.25
C GLY A 113 -16.29 -20.83 0.40
N GLY A 114 -15.41 -21.25 1.33
CA GLY A 114 -15.55 -22.51 2.07
C GLY A 114 -14.49 -23.56 1.73
N ARG A 115 -13.36 -23.18 1.12
CA ARG A 115 -12.28 -24.13 0.81
C ARG A 115 -11.83 -24.90 2.05
N SER A 116 -11.70 -26.22 1.89
CA SER A 116 -11.36 -27.13 3.00
C SER A 116 -9.87 -27.15 3.38
N THR A 117 -9.00 -26.71 2.46
CA THR A 117 -7.55 -26.66 2.66
C THR A 117 -7.07 -25.22 2.69
N THR A 118 -6.23 -24.90 3.64
CA THR A 118 -5.55 -23.60 3.71
C THR A 118 -4.46 -23.53 2.63
N ALA A 119 -4.50 -22.48 1.80
CA ALA A 119 -3.53 -22.29 0.74
C ALA A 119 -2.38 -21.37 1.17
N VAL A 120 -1.26 -21.99 1.52
CA VAL A 120 -0.01 -21.30 1.89
C VAL A 120 0.96 -21.25 0.73
N GLY A 121 2.03 -20.47 0.87
CA GLY A 121 3.12 -20.40 -0.08
C GLY A 121 3.77 -21.75 -0.42
N PRO A 122 4.41 -21.87 -1.60
CA PRO A 122 4.70 -20.75 -2.51
C PRO A 122 3.56 -20.43 -3.49
N SER A 123 2.51 -21.26 -3.55
CA SER A 123 1.41 -21.08 -4.50
C SER A 123 0.27 -20.22 -3.95
N GLY A 124 0.01 -20.25 -2.63
CA GLY A 124 -1.02 -19.42 -2.01
C GLY A 124 -2.45 -19.66 -2.53
N ALA A 125 -3.38 -18.86 -2.05
CA ALA A 125 -4.73 -18.80 -2.60
C ALA A 125 -4.73 -18.04 -3.93
N PHE A 126 -3.86 -17.03 -4.04
CA PHE A 126 -3.60 -16.24 -5.23
C PHE A 126 -2.10 -16.25 -5.53
N HIS A 127 -1.73 -16.40 -6.80
CA HIS A 127 -0.32 -16.47 -7.20
C HIS A 127 -0.03 -15.59 -8.41
N VAL A 128 1.03 -14.80 -8.35
CA VAL A 128 1.65 -14.15 -9.51
C VAL A 128 3.10 -14.58 -9.58
N ASP A 129 3.47 -15.15 -10.73
CA ASP A 129 4.81 -15.66 -11.03
C ASP A 129 5.37 -14.87 -12.22
N ALA A 130 6.55 -14.27 -12.09
CA ALA A 130 7.13 -13.35 -13.07
C ALA A 130 8.66 -13.44 -13.16
N LEU A 131 9.27 -12.54 -13.95
CA LEU A 131 10.72 -12.37 -14.03
C LEU A 131 11.07 -10.89 -13.82
N ASN A 132 12.23 -10.61 -13.23
CA ASN A 132 12.71 -9.24 -13.05
C ASN A 132 13.39 -8.65 -14.31
N ASN A 133 13.68 -9.47 -15.33
CA ASN A 133 14.55 -9.10 -16.45
C ASN A 133 13.89 -9.18 -17.84
N ASN A 134 12.59 -9.52 -17.93
CA ASN A 134 11.83 -9.57 -19.18
C ASN A 134 10.98 -8.28 -19.42
N GLY A 135 11.05 -7.31 -18.51
CA GLY A 135 10.27 -6.07 -18.56
C GLY A 135 8.80 -6.23 -18.22
N THR A 136 8.36 -7.42 -17.77
CA THR A 136 6.99 -7.58 -17.30
C THR A 136 6.79 -6.92 -15.95
N THR A 137 5.62 -6.30 -15.77
CA THR A 137 5.22 -5.75 -14.48
C THR A 137 3.85 -6.23 -14.07
N PHE A 138 3.54 -6.15 -12.78
CA PHE A 138 2.22 -6.43 -12.26
C PHE A 138 1.70 -5.28 -11.39
N ARG A 139 0.40 -4.99 -11.48
CA ARG A 139 -0.28 -4.08 -10.55
C ARG A 139 -1.51 -4.75 -9.94
N MET A 140 -1.63 -4.69 -8.63
CA MET A 140 -2.87 -5.08 -7.93
C MET A 140 -3.39 -3.88 -7.17
N ASP A 141 -4.59 -3.42 -7.52
CA ASP A 141 -5.12 -2.20 -6.93
C ASP A 141 -6.62 -2.19 -6.67
N HIS A 142 -7.06 -1.46 -5.65
CA HIS A 142 -8.49 -1.32 -5.32
C HIS A 142 -9.21 -2.66 -5.14
N CYS A 143 -8.53 -3.64 -4.54
CA CYS A 143 -9.11 -4.93 -4.16
C CYS A 143 -9.24 -5.06 -2.64
N THR A 144 -10.16 -5.91 -2.20
CA THR A 144 -10.31 -6.26 -0.78
C THR A 144 -10.11 -7.75 -0.58
N TRP A 145 -9.23 -8.12 0.34
CA TRP A 145 -8.97 -9.50 0.78
C TRP A 145 -9.63 -9.72 2.14
N ASN A 146 -10.82 -10.28 2.14
CA ASN A 146 -11.64 -10.38 3.34
C ASN A 146 -11.62 -11.81 3.92
N ASN A 147 -10.68 -12.05 4.83
CA ASN A 147 -10.53 -13.28 5.60
C ASN A 147 -10.51 -14.56 4.74
N ILE A 148 -9.86 -14.50 3.59
CA ILE A 148 -9.63 -15.67 2.73
C ILE A 148 -8.82 -16.75 3.45
N ASN A 149 -9.02 -18.02 3.07
CA ASN A 149 -8.28 -19.15 3.64
C ASN A 149 -6.97 -19.44 2.88
N GLY A 150 -6.09 -18.43 2.82
CA GLY A 150 -4.78 -18.54 2.21
C GLY A 150 -4.09 -17.19 2.04
N LEU A 151 -2.91 -17.20 1.44
CA LEU A 151 -2.05 -16.04 1.24
C LEU A 151 -2.02 -15.59 -0.22
N ALA A 152 -1.71 -14.31 -0.45
CA ALA A 152 -1.41 -13.79 -1.78
C ALA A 152 0.11 -13.90 -2.04
N CYS A 153 0.52 -14.75 -2.98
CA CYS A 153 1.93 -15.01 -3.27
C CYS A 153 2.39 -14.23 -4.51
N PHE A 154 3.51 -13.54 -4.39
CA PHE A 154 4.18 -12.85 -5.49
C PHE A 154 5.62 -13.37 -5.62
N ASP A 155 5.93 -13.99 -6.75
CA ASP A 155 7.22 -14.58 -7.02
C ASP A 155 7.96 -13.87 -8.14
N THR A 156 9.07 -13.22 -7.78
CA THR A 156 9.93 -12.47 -8.70
C THR A 156 9.17 -11.37 -9.46
N VAL A 157 8.13 -10.83 -8.81
CA VAL A 157 7.28 -9.79 -9.38
C VAL A 157 7.93 -8.43 -9.22
N ILE A 158 8.10 -7.73 -10.33
CA ILE A 158 8.40 -6.30 -10.35
C ILE A 158 7.09 -5.57 -10.57
N GLY A 159 6.70 -4.71 -9.64
CA GLY A 159 5.35 -4.16 -9.67
C GLY A 159 4.94 -3.43 -8.42
N VAL A 160 3.65 -3.11 -8.34
CA VAL A 160 3.07 -2.41 -7.20
C VAL A 160 1.75 -3.03 -6.76
N ILE A 161 1.59 -3.18 -5.46
CA ILE A 161 0.35 -3.53 -4.78
C ILE A 161 -0.12 -2.28 -4.06
N ASP A 162 -1.16 -1.62 -4.57
CA ASP A 162 -1.60 -0.32 -4.07
C ASP A 162 -3.09 -0.16 -3.82
N HIS A 163 -3.50 0.67 -2.85
CA HIS A 163 -4.92 0.95 -2.59
C HIS A 163 -5.77 -0.29 -2.29
N ASN A 164 -5.19 -1.34 -1.71
CA ASN A 164 -5.92 -2.55 -1.33
C ASN A 164 -6.25 -2.56 0.17
N THR A 165 -7.25 -3.35 0.54
CA THR A 165 -7.59 -3.66 1.94
C THR A 165 -7.38 -5.13 2.22
N PHE A 166 -6.57 -5.46 3.23
CA PHE A 166 -6.33 -6.82 3.70
C PHE A 166 -6.88 -6.98 5.12
N ASN A 167 -7.90 -7.83 5.27
CA ASN A 167 -8.48 -8.20 6.56
C ASN A 167 -8.13 -9.66 6.82
N VAL A 168 -7.15 -9.94 7.69
CA VAL A 168 -6.47 -11.25 7.75
C VAL A 168 -6.61 -11.98 9.09
N ALA A 169 -7.67 -11.69 9.85
CA ALA A 169 -7.94 -12.28 11.16
C ALA A 169 -7.94 -13.82 11.19
N ARG A 170 -8.18 -14.49 10.05
CA ARG A 170 -8.13 -15.95 9.91
C ARG A 170 -6.71 -16.50 9.79
N MET A 171 -5.92 -15.93 8.86
CA MET A 171 -4.63 -16.50 8.43
C MET A 171 -3.45 -15.96 9.21
N ASN A 172 -3.62 -14.84 9.91
CA ASN A 172 -2.54 -14.12 10.57
C ASN A 172 -1.38 -13.75 9.61
N GLY A 173 -1.69 -13.59 8.31
CA GLY A 173 -0.74 -13.34 7.23
C GLY A 173 -1.46 -12.82 5.98
N ALA A 174 -0.81 -11.94 5.21
CA ALA A 174 -1.38 -11.35 4.00
C ALA A 174 -0.65 -11.77 2.72
N ILE A 175 0.65 -11.47 2.63
CA ILE A 175 1.43 -11.58 1.39
C ILE A 175 2.63 -12.49 1.59
N ASP A 176 2.85 -13.44 0.67
CA ASP A 176 4.15 -14.10 0.54
C ASP A 176 4.96 -13.47 -0.59
N ALA A 177 6.25 -13.27 -0.36
CA ALA A 177 7.17 -12.76 -1.38
C ALA A 177 8.33 -13.72 -1.63
N TYR A 178 8.66 -13.92 -2.91
CA TYR A 178 9.75 -14.77 -3.37
C TYR A 178 10.55 -14.13 -4.50
N ALA A 179 11.75 -14.64 -4.78
CA ALA A 179 12.52 -14.31 -5.98
C ALA A 179 13.11 -15.56 -6.64
N ARG A 180 12.29 -16.63 -6.75
CA ARG A 180 12.75 -17.95 -7.24
C ARG A 180 13.14 -17.94 -8.70
N HIS A 181 12.72 -16.93 -9.46
CA HIS A 181 12.97 -16.80 -10.89
C HIS A 181 13.85 -15.59 -11.23
N TRP A 182 14.59 -15.06 -10.25
CA TRP A 182 15.49 -13.92 -10.47
C TRP A 182 16.47 -14.22 -11.61
N ASN A 183 16.55 -13.31 -12.57
CA ASN A 183 17.28 -13.41 -13.82
C ASN A 183 17.02 -14.72 -14.61
N GLY A 184 15.80 -15.26 -14.53
CA GLY A 184 15.42 -16.49 -15.22
C GLY A 184 15.86 -17.77 -14.51
N ASP A 185 16.14 -17.71 -13.20
CA ASP A 185 16.48 -18.91 -12.41
C ASP A 185 15.36 -19.96 -12.53
N THR A 186 15.76 -21.19 -12.86
CA THR A 186 14.86 -22.35 -12.96
C THR A 186 14.99 -23.29 -11.77
N VAL A 187 15.97 -23.06 -10.89
CA VAL A 187 16.24 -23.91 -9.72
C VAL A 187 15.38 -23.47 -8.54
N GLY A 188 15.19 -22.16 -8.34
CA GLY A 188 14.12 -21.65 -7.49
C GLY A 188 14.41 -21.61 -5.99
N PHE A 189 15.68 -21.52 -5.59
CA PHE A 189 16.06 -21.38 -4.18
C PHE A 189 16.49 -19.97 -3.78
N GLY A 190 16.49 -19.00 -4.72
CA GLY A 190 16.93 -17.62 -4.47
C GLY A 190 18.44 -17.40 -4.66
N ASP A 191 19.17 -18.38 -5.18
CA ASP A 191 20.63 -18.32 -5.35
C ASP A 191 21.06 -17.20 -6.30
N VAL A 192 20.31 -17.03 -7.40
CA VAL A 192 20.62 -15.99 -8.40
C VAL A 192 20.28 -14.59 -7.87
N SER A 193 19.25 -14.44 -7.03
CA SER A 193 18.96 -13.19 -6.33
C SER A 193 20.07 -12.82 -5.33
N TRP A 194 20.60 -13.80 -4.60
CA TRP A 194 21.75 -13.61 -3.69
C TRP A 194 23.09 -13.37 -4.40
N ASN A 195 23.20 -13.75 -5.67
CA ASN A 195 24.35 -13.44 -6.51
C ASN A 195 24.25 -12.05 -7.20
N ALA A 196 23.10 -11.37 -7.07
CA ALA A 196 22.88 -10.05 -7.64
C ALA A 196 23.08 -8.92 -6.60
N ALA A 197 23.30 -7.70 -7.12
CA ALA A 197 23.38 -6.47 -6.33
C ALA A 197 22.10 -6.25 -5.50
N THR A 198 22.19 -5.55 -4.37
CA THR A 198 21.04 -5.29 -3.47
C THR A 198 19.99 -4.38 -4.12
N ASP A 199 20.47 -3.35 -4.83
CA ASP A 199 19.67 -2.39 -5.61
C ASP A 199 18.66 -1.54 -4.80
N PHE A 200 18.92 -1.27 -3.51
CA PHE A 200 18.07 -0.37 -2.71
C PHE A 200 17.81 0.98 -3.41
N GLY A 201 16.58 1.46 -3.33
CA GLY A 201 16.10 2.68 -3.98
C GLY A 201 15.83 2.54 -5.48
N SER A 202 15.86 1.33 -6.05
CA SER A 202 15.62 1.09 -7.47
C SER A 202 14.23 0.49 -7.75
N SER A 203 13.92 0.29 -9.03
CA SER A 203 12.69 -0.35 -9.48
C SER A 203 12.70 -1.88 -9.37
N GLN A 204 13.78 -2.50 -8.89
CA GLN A 204 13.99 -3.97 -8.88
C GLN A 204 13.34 -4.67 -7.67
N PHE A 205 12.17 -4.17 -7.24
CA PHE A 205 11.45 -4.62 -6.05
C PHE A 205 9.96 -4.78 -6.34
N LEU A 206 9.29 -5.61 -5.53
CA LEU A 206 7.84 -5.55 -5.37
C LEU A 206 7.50 -4.41 -4.40
N PHE A 207 6.73 -3.42 -4.85
CA PHE A 207 6.26 -2.33 -4.00
C PHE A 207 4.89 -2.66 -3.40
N ILE A 208 4.74 -2.42 -2.10
CA ILE A 208 3.49 -2.54 -1.35
C ILE A 208 3.24 -1.16 -0.74
N GLU A 209 2.33 -0.39 -1.35
CA GLU A 209 2.10 1.01 -0.97
C GLU A 209 0.63 1.39 -0.85
N ASP A 210 0.29 2.38 -0.02
CA ASP A 210 -1.09 2.90 0.09
C ASP A 210 -2.15 1.82 0.40
N ASN A 211 -1.78 0.74 1.08
CA ASN A 211 -2.72 -0.31 1.48
C ASN A 211 -3.12 -0.18 2.95
N SER A 212 -4.26 -0.78 3.29
CA SER A 212 -4.71 -0.97 4.66
C SER A 212 -4.64 -2.45 5.04
N PHE A 213 -3.84 -2.78 6.05
CA PHE A 213 -3.73 -4.11 6.64
C PHE A 213 -4.35 -4.14 8.02
N SER A 214 -5.21 -5.12 8.29
CA SER A 214 -5.80 -5.31 9.61
C SER A 214 -5.84 -6.77 10.03
N ASN A 215 -5.46 -6.99 11.29
CA ASN A 215 -5.56 -8.29 11.96
C ASN A 215 -6.37 -8.16 13.26
N SER A 216 -6.86 -9.29 13.77
CA SER A 216 -7.66 -9.33 15.01
C SER A 216 -6.85 -8.82 16.20
N PRO A 217 -7.40 -7.94 17.06
CA PRO A 217 -6.69 -7.37 18.21
C PRO A 217 -6.32 -8.40 19.29
N ASN A 218 -6.95 -9.58 19.29
CA ASN A 218 -6.69 -10.65 20.24
C ASN A 218 -5.83 -11.80 19.65
N ALA A 219 -5.37 -11.66 18.40
CA ALA A 219 -4.49 -12.62 17.76
C ALA A 219 -3.02 -12.30 18.08
N SER A 220 -2.14 -13.28 17.86
CA SER A 220 -0.70 -13.03 17.70
C SER A 220 -0.47 -11.97 16.62
N LEU A 221 0.65 -11.26 16.68
CA LEU A 221 1.03 -10.31 15.65
C LEU A 221 1.02 -11.00 14.27
N GLY A 222 0.30 -10.42 13.30
CA GLY A 222 0.16 -11.00 11.96
C GLY A 222 1.22 -10.51 10.98
N GLY A 223 1.55 -11.29 9.96
CA GLY A 223 2.54 -10.89 8.94
C GLY A 223 1.91 -10.11 7.79
N VAL A 224 2.32 -8.87 7.56
CA VAL A 224 2.05 -8.14 6.30
C VAL A 224 2.70 -8.91 5.17
N THR A 225 3.96 -9.28 5.38
CA THR A 225 4.73 -10.14 4.48
C THR A 225 5.23 -11.38 5.21
N ASP A 226 5.42 -12.47 4.47
CA ASP A 226 6.32 -13.56 4.81
C ASP A 226 7.21 -13.86 3.60
N ALA A 227 8.53 -13.75 3.77
CA ALA A 227 9.45 -13.60 2.64
C ALA A 227 10.69 -14.48 2.74
N VAL A 228 11.04 -15.18 1.66
CA VAL A 228 12.17 -16.11 1.58
C VAL A 228 12.61 -16.30 0.11
N ALA A 229 13.57 -17.17 -0.18
CA ALA A 229 14.01 -17.50 -1.55
C ALA A 229 14.56 -16.28 -2.30
N GLY A 230 15.33 -15.44 -1.62
CA GLY A 230 15.93 -14.25 -2.19
C GLY A 230 14.95 -13.11 -2.45
N ALA A 231 13.76 -13.13 -1.83
CA ALA A 231 12.74 -12.10 -1.97
C ALA A 231 13.26 -10.67 -1.78
N ARG A 232 12.67 -9.74 -2.54
CA ARG A 232 13.00 -8.31 -2.55
C ARG A 232 11.73 -7.49 -2.60
N PHE A 233 11.46 -6.67 -1.60
CA PHE A 233 10.22 -5.90 -1.54
C PHE A 233 10.37 -4.60 -0.74
N VAL A 234 9.45 -3.66 -1.01
CA VAL A 234 9.33 -2.37 -0.33
C VAL A 234 7.93 -2.28 0.27
N VAL A 235 7.83 -1.95 1.56
CA VAL A 235 6.57 -1.67 2.25
C VAL A 235 6.57 -0.20 2.64
N ARG A 236 5.73 0.63 2.03
CA ARG A 236 5.73 2.08 2.27
C ARG A 236 4.36 2.73 2.27
N TYR A 237 4.15 3.78 3.05
CA TYR A 237 2.88 4.53 3.02
C TYR A 237 1.62 3.67 3.31
N ASN A 238 1.77 2.56 4.06
CA ASN A 238 0.64 1.72 4.44
C ASN A 238 0.11 2.06 5.84
N SER A 239 -1.17 1.75 6.07
CA SER A 239 -1.78 1.68 7.40
C SER A 239 -1.81 0.23 7.87
N ILE A 240 -1.12 -0.08 8.96
CA ILE A 240 -0.88 -1.45 9.41
C ILE A 240 -1.39 -1.62 10.85
N TYR A 241 -2.46 -2.42 11.02
CA TYR A 241 -3.06 -2.67 12.33
C TYR A 241 -2.79 -4.09 12.85
N ASN A 242 -2.12 -4.18 14.00
CA ASN A 242 -1.77 -5.42 14.71
C ASN A 242 -0.98 -6.44 13.87
N MET A 243 -0.03 -5.94 13.10
CA MET A 243 0.78 -6.73 12.17
C MET A 243 2.23 -6.20 12.09
N ASN A 244 3.13 -7.03 11.56
CA ASN A 244 4.53 -6.69 11.30
C ASN A 244 4.97 -7.08 9.88
N VAL A 245 6.13 -6.59 9.46
CA VAL A 245 6.75 -6.99 8.18
C VAL A 245 7.74 -8.11 8.48
N ASN A 246 7.52 -9.31 7.94
CA ASN A 246 8.33 -10.48 8.28
C ASN A 246 9.12 -10.99 7.08
N ASN A 247 10.22 -11.64 7.40
CA ASN A 247 11.00 -12.45 6.49
C ASN A 247 11.64 -13.64 7.22
N HIS A 248 12.24 -14.54 6.45
CA HIS A 248 13.06 -15.65 6.93
C HIS A 248 14.53 -15.49 6.54
N GLY A 249 15.39 -15.94 7.43
CA GLY A 249 16.79 -16.29 7.19
C GLY A 249 16.94 -17.63 6.47
N THR A 250 18.14 -18.21 6.57
CA THR A 250 18.40 -19.62 6.23
C THR A 250 17.88 -20.60 7.31
N ASP A 251 16.92 -20.15 8.12
CA ASP A 251 16.16 -20.87 9.15
C ASP A 251 14.81 -21.43 8.65
N SER A 252 14.56 -21.37 7.34
CA SER A 252 13.38 -21.99 6.73
C SER A 252 13.53 -23.51 6.55
N THR A 253 12.41 -24.20 6.34
CA THR A 253 12.44 -25.62 5.99
C THR A 253 13.01 -25.82 4.59
N GLY A 254 14.08 -26.62 4.49
CA GLY A 254 14.67 -27.03 3.23
C GLY A 254 15.75 -26.06 2.72
N ARG A 255 16.15 -26.23 1.47
CA ARG A 255 17.36 -25.60 0.91
C ARG A 255 17.21 -24.11 0.53
N THR A 256 16.05 -23.51 0.77
CA THR A 256 15.75 -22.16 0.31
C THR A 256 16.64 -21.11 0.99
N ARG A 257 17.23 -20.19 0.20
CA ARG A 257 18.02 -19.06 0.71
C ARG A 257 17.13 -18.09 1.48
N SER A 258 17.74 -17.25 2.33
CA SER A 258 17.02 -16.18 3.03
C SER A 258 16.35 -15.19 2.06
N CYS A 259 15.42 -14.38 2.56
CA CYS A 259 15.07 -13.10 1.95
C CYS A 259 16.32 -12.24 1.70
N ARG A 260 16.32 -11.41 0.64
CA ARG A 260 17.53 -10.73 0.17
C ARG A 260 17.62 -9.26 0.58
N ALA A 261 16.54 -8.51 0.43
CA ALA A 261 16.55 -7.05 0.63
C ALA A 261 15.15 -6.51 0.92
N ILE A 262 15.03 -5.67 1.94
CA ILE A 262 13.75 -5.13 2.42
C ILE A 262 13.89 -3.63 2.65
N GLU A 263 12.93 -2.84 2.16
CA GLU A 263 12.76 -1.44 2.56
C GLU A 263 11.41 -1.27 3.26
N VAL A 264 11.37 -0.65 4.42
CA VAL A 264 10.14 -0.36 5.17
C VAL A 264 10.15 1.08 5.64
N TYR A 265 9.31 1.92 5.05
CA TYR A 265 9.29 3.34 5.42
C TYR A 265 7.99 4.10 5.24
N ASN A 266 7.81 5.18 6.00
CA ASN A 266 6.59 6.01 5.95
C ASN A 266 5.30 5.21 6.20
N ASN A 267 5.35 4.10 6.94
CA ASN A 267 4.15 3.38 7.34
C ASN A 267 3.64 3.86 8.69
N THR A 268 2.33 3.73 8.90
CA THR A 268 1.68 3.93 10.20
C THR A 268 1.28 2.58 10.78
N TYR A 269 1.91 2.19 11.89
CA TYR A 269 1.55 1.01 12.66
C TYR A 269 0.65 1.41 13.83
N ALA A 270 -0.39 0.61 14.08
CA ALA A 270 -1.26 0.73 15.25
C ALA A 270 -1.59 -0.67 15.81
N GLY A 271 -1.88 -0.79 17.11
CA GLY A 271 -2.29 -2.07 17.69
C GLY A 271 -2.15 -2.10 19.20
N SER A 272 -2.15 -3.31 19.77
CA SER A 272 -1.86 -3.53 21.19
C SER A 272 -0.82 -4.63 21.32
N GLY A 273 0.32 -4.33 21.95
CA GLY A 273 1.40 -5.31 22.11
C GLY A 273 2.28 -5.48 20.87
N LEU A 274 2.35 -4.44 20.01
CA LEU A 274 3.37 -4.36 18.98
C LEU A 274 4.75 -4.45 19.66
N ASN A 275 5.72 -5.14 19.07
CA ASN A 275 6.97 -5.44 19.76
C ASN A 275 8.14 -5.51 18.79
N LYS A 276 9.27 -6.05 19.26
CA LYS A 276 10.52 -6.19 18.51
C LYS A 276 10.43 -6.77 17.10
N PHE A 277 9.37 -7.52 16.78
CA PHE A 277 9.18 -8.10 15.46
C PHE A 277 8.66 -7.10 14.40
N VAL A 278 8.22 -5.89 14.78
CA VAL A 278 7.71 -4.87 13.84
C VAL A 278 8.74 -4.48 12.79
N GLY A 279 9.96 -4.16 13.22
CA GLY A 279 11.10 -3.89 12.35
C GLY A 279 12.19 -4.98 12.40
N GLY A 280 11.87 -6.15 12.98
CA GLY A 280 12.83 -7.23 13.12
C GLY A 280 13.10 -7.94 11.79
N THR A 281 14.30 -8.49 11.63
CA THR A 281 14.65 -9.33 10.49
C THR A 281 15.47 -10.54 10.91
N ARG A 282 15.35 -11.64 10.16
CA ARG A 282 16.03 -12.91 10.43
C ARG A 282 17.13 -13.27 9.42
N GLY A 283 17.36 -12.42 8.43
CA GLY A 283 18.38 -12.60 7.40
C GLY A 283 18.22 -11.61 6.25
N GLY A 284 19.24 -11.49 5.42
CA GLY A 284 19.29 -10.48 4.35
C GLY A 284 19.62 -9.08 4.86
N LEU A 285 19.13 -8.07 4.14
CA LEU A 285 19.30 -6.67 4.47
C LEU A 285 17.95 -5.96 4.69
N VAL A 286 17.92 -5.02 5.63
CA VAL A 286 16.75 -4.19 5.91
C VAL A 286 17.11 -2.69 6.04
N LEU A 287 16.33 -1.85 5.35
CA LEU A 287 16.21 -0.43 5.65
C LEU A 287 14.85 -0.22 6.34
N PHE A 288 14.85 0.24 7.59
CA PHE A 288 13.62 0.45 8.37
C PHE A 288 13.59 1.87 8.92
N HIS A 289 12.82 2.77 8.30
CA HIS A 289 12.94 4.19 8.60
C HIS A 289 11.66 5.02 8.42
N ASP A 290 11.58 6.18 9.08
CA ASP A 290 10.47 7.12 8.94
C ASP A 290 9.08 6.49 9.22
N ASN A 291 9.01 5.46 10.08
CA ASN A 291 7.74 4.81 10.45
C ASN A 291 7.17 5.38 11.75
N THR A 292 5.85 5.49 11.83
CA THR A 292 5.13 5.88 13.06
C THR A 292 4.48 4.65 13.67
N ILE A 293 4.67 4.41 14.97
CA ILE A 293 4.25 3.19 15.64
C ILE A 293 3.45 3.53 16.90
N SER A 294 2.20 3.05 16.96
CA SER A 294 1.34 3.19 18.13
C SER A 294 0.93 1.84 18.70
N GLY A 295 0.97 1.70 20.03
CA GLY A 295 0.71 0.48 20.77
C GLY A 295 1.93 -0.39 20.95
N PHE A 296 3.13 0.22 20.89
CA PHE A 296 4.39 -0.47 21.07
C PHE A 296 4.61 -0.83 22.52
N TRP A 297 4.87 -2.10 22.77
CA TRP A 297 5.22 -2.63 24.08
C TRP A 297 6.65 -2.23 24.43
N ASP A 298 6.78 -1.46 25.51
CA ASP A 298 8.00 -0.83 26.00
C ASP A 298 8.95 -1.77 26.77
N GLY A 299 8.65 -3.07 26.85
CA GLY A 299 9.47 -4.03 27.61
C GLY A 299 10.83 -4.35 27.00
N LEU A 300 11.05 -4.10 25.71
CA LEU A 300 12.33 -4.32 25.01
C LEU A 300 12.82 -3.10 24.19
N THR A 301 11.97 -2.09 23.92
CA THR A 301 12.32 -0.79 23.28
C THR A 301 13.22 -0.86 22.03
N CYS A 302 13.12 -1.91 21.20
CA CYS A 302 13.95 -2.06 20.01
C CYS A 302 13.33 -3.03 19.01
N PHE A 303 13.91 -3.11 17.81
CA PHE A 303 13.64 -4.11 16.80
C PHE A 303 14.76 -5.15 16.78
N ASP A 304 14.45 -6.43 16.87
CA ASP A 304 15.51 -7.45 16.92
C ASP A 304 15.94 -7.83 15.50
N VAL A 305 17.21 -7.60 15.21
CA VAL A 305 17.88 -8.23 14.08
C VAL A 305 18.56 -9.51 14.55
N GLU A 306 18.15 -10.65 14.01
CA GLU A 306 18.45 -11.98 14.53
C GLU A 306 18.99 -12.93 13.46
N ASN A 307 19.65 -14.01 13.89
CA ASN A 307 20.10 -15.12 13.05
C ASN A 307 19.78 -16.43 13.79
N PHE A 308 18.65 -17.08 13.49
CA PHE A 308 18.21 -18.25 14.28
C PHE A 308 19.18 -19.43 14.24
N ARG A 309 20.02 -19.51 13.20
CA ARG A 309 21.07 -20.52 13.08
C ARG A 309 22.10 -20.47 14.22
N THR A 310 22.22 -19.38 14.99
CA THR A 310 23.19 -19.29 16.11
C THR A 310 22.81 -20.13 17.33
N PHE A 311 21.55 -20.59 17.40
CA PHE A 311 21.06 -21.40 18.52
C PHE A 311 20.26 -22.64 18.10
N GLU A 312 19.97 -22.80 16.80
CA GLU A 312 19.25 -23.97 16.28
C GLU A 312 19.81 -24.41 14.92
N SER A 313 19.67 -25.70 14.59
CA SER A 313 20.13 -26.25 13.31
C SER A 313 18.97 -26.44 12.34
N PHE A 314 19.17 -26.05 11.09
CA PHE A 314 18.13 -26.08 10.05
C PHE A 314 18.62 -26.79 8.78
N ASP A 315 17.81 -27.65 8.20
CA ASP A 315 18.13 -28.21 6.88
C ASP A 315 17.91 -27.13 5.82
N THR A 316 18.78 -26.90 4.84
CA THR A 316 20.05 -27.60 4.49
C THR A 316 21.30 -26.93 5.10
N PHE A 317 21.16 -25.74 5.67
CA PHE A 317 22.29 -24.88 6.01
C PHE A 317 22.94 -25.20 7.35
N GLY A 318 22.37 -26.06 8.18
CA GLY A 318 22.84 -26.44 9.51
C GLY A 318 22.86 -25.29 10.52
N GLY A 319 23.35 -25.55 11.73
CA GLY A 319 23.56 -24.52 12.75
C GLY A 319 24.84 -23.72 12.51
N ALA A 320 24.83 -22.42 12.83
CA ALA A 320 26.01 -21.56 12.91
C ALA A 320 26.81 -21.89 14.17
N ASP A 321 27.46 -23.04 14.11
CA ASP A 321 27.87 -23.78 15.30
C ASP A 321 29.39 -23.68 15.55
N GLY A 322 30.11 -22.87 14.77
CA GLY A 322 31.57 -22.76 14.81
C GLY A 322 32.30 -23.77 13.91
N THR A 323 31.59 -24.68 13.24
CA THR A 323 32.16 -25.69 12.34
C THR A 323 31.51 -25.76 10.97
N ASN A 324 30.41 -25.05 10.80
CA ASN A 324 29.57 -25.15 9.62
C ASN A 324 30.25 -24.58 8.36
N PRO A 325 30.44 -25.37 7.30
CA PRO A 325 31.15 -24.94 6.09
C PRO A 325 30.42 -23.86 5.27
N TRP A 326 29.15 -23.57 5.57
CA TRP A 326 28.45 -22.44 4.97
C TRP A 326 28.85 -21.10 5.60
N ASP A 327 29.36 -21.12 6.83
CA ASP A 327 29.66 -19.94 7.63
C ASP A 327 31.17 -19.65 7.70
N VAL A 328 31.54 -18.44 8.11
CA VAL A 328 32.93 -18.11 8.42
C VAL A 328 33.18 -18.37 9.90
N ASN A 329 34.04 -19.36 10.19
CA ASN A 329 34.29 -19.85 11.53
C ASN A 329 35.77 -19.72 11.93
N THR A 330 36.03 -19.49 13.21
CA THR A 330 37.39 -19.46 13.78
C THR A 330 37.48 -20.24 15.10
N GLY A 331 38.68 -20.68 15.45
CA GLY A 331 38.96 -21.50 16.63
C GLY A 331 39.28 -22.97 16.29
N PRO A 332 39.24 -23.88 17.29
CA PRO A 332 38.82 -23.66 18.68
C PRO A 332 39.74 -22.72 19.44
N TYR A 333 39.14 -21.87 20.27
CA TYR A 333 39.86 -20.98 21.20
C TYR A 333 40.06 -21.62 22.58
N PHE A 334 39.19 -22.57 22.92
CA PHE A 334 39.26 -23.33 24.16
C PHE A 334 38.67 -24.72 23.97
N THR A 335 39.22 -25.69 24.70
CA THR A 335 38.67 -27.04 24.86
C THR A 335 38.73 -27.43 26.34
N GLY A 336 37.71 -28.07 26.88
CA GLY A 336 37.67 -28.45 28.29
C GLY A 336 36.65 -29.53 28.61
N THR A 337 36.42 -29.74 29.90
CA THR A 337 35.47 -30.73 30.41
C THR A 337 34.52 -30.12 31.44
N ALA A 338 33.26 -30.53 31.39
CA ALA A 338 32.26 -30.18 32.39
C ALA A 338 32.64 -30.78 33.76
N ALA A 339 32.61 -29.95 34.80
CA ALA A 339 33.02 -30.30 36.16
C ALA A 339 31.88 -30.92 36.99
N SER A 340 30.64 -30.68 36.60
CA SER A 340 29.44 -31.16 37.28
C SER A 340 28.32 -31.34 36.28
N ASP A 341 27.33 -32.14 36.66
CA ASP A 341 26.06 -32.20 35.93
C ASP A 341 25.41 -30.82 35.96
N SER A 342 25.02 -30.32 34.79
CA SER A 342 24.42 -28.99 34.66
C SER A 342 23.25 -29.04 33.70
N SER A 343 22.12 -28.50 34.17
CA SER A 343 20.87 -28.29 33.45
C SER A 343 20.49 -26.81 33.53
N ASN A 344 19.52 -26.37 32.74
CA ASN A 344 19.06 -24.96 32.69
C ASN A 344 20.07 -23.97 32.08
N LYS A 345 20.60 -24.28 30.89
CA LYS A 345 21.34 -23.32 30.07
C LYS A 345 22.67 -22.83 30.68
N THR A 346 23.30 -23.64 31.54
CA THR A 346 24.62 -23.35 32.14
C THR A 346 25.54 -24.56 32.12
N VAL A 347 26.86 -24.35 32.14
CA VAL A 347 27.87 -25.39 32.35
C VAL A 347 29.05 -24.86 33.16
N THR A 348 29.48 -25.61 34.17
CA THR A 348 30.71 -25.30 34.93
C THR A 348 31.88 -26.12 34.40
N VAL A 349 32.98 -25.46 34.09
CA VAL A 349 34.15 -26.04 33.41
C VAL A 349 35.30 -26.28 34.38
N SER A 350 35.92 -27.45 34.29
CA SER A 350 36.96 -27.89 35.21
C SER A 350 38.23 -27.03 35.13
N GLY A 351 38.72 -26.58 36.29
CA GLY A 351 40.03 -25.96 36.43
C GLY A 351 40.18 -24.57 35.81
N GLN A 352 39.08 -23.87 35.53
CA GLN A 352 39.11 -22.56 34.87
C GLN A 352 39.04 -21.39 35.87
N ASN A 353 39.62 -20.26 35.46
CA ASN A 353 39.57 -18.98 36.17
C ASN A 353 39.58 -17.81 35.17
N TRP A 354 38.60 -17.79 34.29
CA TRP A 354 38.41 -16.75 33.27
C TRP A 354 38.03 -15.41 33.89
N SER A 355 38.21 -14.34 33.12
CA SER A 355 37.56 -13.07 33.45
C SER A 355 36.07 -13.17 33.13
N THR A 356 35.25 -12.45 33.91
CA THR A 356 33.81 -12.33 33.65
C THR A 356 33.55 -11.87 32.21
N ASP A 357 32.59 -12.50 31.54
CA ASP A 357 32.14 -12.23 30.16
C ASP A 357 33.23 -12.29 29.08
N TYR A 358 34.37 -12.89 29.37
CA TYR A 358 35.44 -13.10 28.39
C TYR A 358 34.98 -13.88 27.14
N TRP A 359 34.04 -14.82 27.29
CA TRP A 359 33.52 -15.66 26.21
C TRP A 359 32.15 -15.20 25.69
N LYS A 360 31.63 -14.05 26.13
CA LYS A 360 30.33 -13.54 25.67
C LYS A 360 30.33 -13.36 24.14
N GLY A 361 29.31 -13.91 23.49
CA GLY A 361 29.14 -13.89 22.03
C GLY A 361 29.94 -14.95 21.26
N TYR A 362 30.66 -15.82 21.95
CA TYR A 362 31.26 -17.02 21.33
C TYR A 362 30.23 -18.16 21.27
N VAL A 363 30.55 -19.20 20.52
CA VAL A 363 29.75 -20.42 20.45
C VAL A 363 30.33 -21.47 21.38
N LEU A 364 29.49 -21.96 22.29
CA LEU A 364 29.77 -23.17 23.07
C LEU A 364 29.31 -24.38 22.27
N ARG A 365 30.18 -25.39 22.14
CA ARG A 365 29.83 -26.68 21.55
C ARG A 365 30.11 -27.79 22.55
N ARG A 366 29.20 -28.74 22.62
CA ARG A 366 29.44 -30.02 23.29
C ARG A 366 30.01 -31.02 22.29
N THR A 367 31.09 -31.71 22.66
CA THR A 367 31.79 -32.66 21.77
C THR A 367 31.67 -34.12 22.23
N SER A 368 31.05 -34.37 23.39
CA SER A 368 30.61 -35.70 23.84
C SER A 368 29.25 -35.62 24.52
N ASP A 369 28.45 -36.68 24.53
CA ASP A 369 27.12 -36.70 25.16
C ASP A 369 27.00 -37.88 26.13
N LEU A 370 27.71 -37.80 27.26
CA LEU A 370 27.71 -38.82 28.30
C LEU A 370 26.36 -38.92 29.03
N CYS A 371 25.59 -37.83 29.08
CA CYS A 371 24.25 -37.77 29.66
C CYS A 371 23.14 -38.26 28.73
N HIS A 372 23.43 -38.56 27.45
CA HIS A 372 22.43 -38.92 26.43
C HIS A 372 21.26 -37.93 26.36
N SER A 373 21.57 -36.64 26.48
CA SER A 373 20.57 -35.60 26.77
C SER A 373 19.83 -35.06 25.53
N GLY A 374 20.11 -35.60 24.35
CA GLY A 374 19.36 -35.28 23.13
C GLY A 374 20.13 -34.46 22.10
N THR A 375 19.40 -33.72 21.29
CA THR A 375 19.79 -33.35 19.91
C THR A 375 20.49 -32.01 19.73
N LEU A 376 20.56 -31.14 20.76
CA LEU A 376 21.23 -29.84 20.65
C LEU A 376 22.71 -29.94 21.06
N TRP A 377 23.60 -29.49 20.17
CA TRP A 377 25.06 -29.64 20.31
C TRP A 377 25.83 -28.33 20.48
N PHE A 378 25.14 -27.19 20.36
CA PHE A 378 25.77 -25.88 20.46
C PHE A 378 24.78 -24.82 20.97
N GLY A 379 25.32 -23.65 21.31
CA GLY A 379 24.54 -22.44 21.59
C GLY A 379 25.45 -21.23 21.78
N GLU A 380 24.88 -20.04 21.64
CA GLU A 380 25.59 -18.79 21.86
C GLU A 380 25.83 -18.58 23.37
N ILE A 381 27.04 -18.16 23.73
CA ILE A 381 27.41 -17.83 25.10
C ILE A 381 26.91 -16.43 25.44
N LEU A 382 25.97 -16.35 26.37
CA LEU A 382 25.36 -15.10 26.83
C LEU A 382 26.21 -14.38 27.88
N SER A 383 26.89 -15.15 28.73
CA SER A 383 27.80 -14.67 29.78
C SER A 383 28.70 -15.77 30.32
N ASN A 384 29.75 -15.40 31.04
CA ASN A 384 30.52 -16.35 31.85
C ASN A 384 31.07 -15.73 33.13
N THR A 385 31.23 -16.55 34.17
CA THR A 385 32.02 -16.22 35.37
C THR A 385 33.45 -16.74 35.23
N ALA A 386 34.17 -16.94 36.34
CA ALA A 386 35.49 -17.56 36.36
C ALA A 386 35.52 -18.97 35.73
N ASN A 387 34.42 -19.72 35.81
CA ASN A 387 34.37 -21.09 35.32
C ASN A 387 32.98 -21.58 34.89
N THR A 388 31.94 -20.77 35.03
CA THR A 388 30.58 -21.14 34.60
C THR A 388 30.20 -20.33 33.37
N ILE A 389 29.70 -21.01 32.34
CA ILE A 389 29.19 -20.43 31.10
C ILE A 389 27.67 -20.49 31.12
N THR A 390 27.00 -19.41 30.72
CA THR A 390 25.55 -19.36 30.44
C THR A 390 25.35 -19.25 28.94
N TYR A 391 24.40 -20.00 28.36
CA TYR A 391 24.18 -20.07 26.91
C TYR A 391 22.69 -20.02 26.53
N THR A 392 22.36 -19.90 25.24
CA THR A 392 20.97 -19.71 24.75
C THR A 392 20.05 -20.92 24.86
N GLY A 393 20.60 -22.15 24.80
CA GLY A 393 19.81 -23.34 24.45
C GLY A 393 19.29 -23.23 23.01
N ASN A 394 18.10 -23.77 22.72
CA ASN A 394 17.45 -23.67 21.39
C ASN A 394 16.73 -22.34 21.11
N GLY A 395 16.95 -21.31 21.94
CA GLY A 395 16.35 -19.99 21.77
C GLY A 395 14.81 -19.94 21.86
N GLY A 396 14.16 -21.00 22.37
CA GLY A 396 12.69 -21.09 22.42
C GLY A 396 12.03 -21.45 21.09
N TYR A 397 12.81 -21.83 20.08
CA TYR A 397 12.30 -22.09 18.73
C TYR A 397 11.41 -23.33 18.63
N GLN A 398 11.78 -24.44 19.28
CA GLN A 398 10.97 -25.67 19.30
C GLN A 398 10.40 -25.95 20.70
N PRO A 399 9.07 -26.01 20.87
CA PRO A 399 8.44 -26.41 22.13
C PRO A 399 8.34 -27.95 22.27
N PRO A 400 8.32 -28.47 23.51
CA PRO A 400 8.51 -27.73 24.76
C PRO A 400 9.93 -27.17 24.86
N GLU A 401 10.16 -26.17 25.70
CA GLU A 401 11.51 -25.73 26.10
C GLU A 401 12.14 -26.76 27.08
N PRO A 402 12.67 -27.92 26.62
CA PRO A 402 13.79 -28.52 27.34
C PRO A 402 14.94 -28.97 26.43
N ALA A 403 14.97 -28.59 25.14
CA ALA A 403 16.13 -28.83 24.28
C ALA A 403 17.30 -27.90 24.66
N SER A 404 17.86 -28.11 25.85
CA SER A 404 19.10 -27.49 26.30
C SER A 404 20.23 -28.50 26.19
N MET A 405 21.39 -28.06 25.68
CA MET A 405 22.63 -28.83 25.63
C MET A 405 23.07 -29.14 27.07
N THR A 406 22.59 -30.23 27.65
CA THR A 406 22.89 -30.62 29.05
C THR A 406 24.29 -31.21 29.12
N PHE A 407 25.06 -30.91 30.16
CA PHE A 407 26.39 -31.50 30.33
C PHE A 407 26.40 -32.41 31.55
N CYS A 408 26.92 -33.62 31.39
CA CYS A 408 27.31 -34.48 32.49
C CYS A 408 28.77 -34.21 32.89
N THR A 409 29.10 -34.54 34.14
CA THR A 409 30.48 -34.51 34.61
C THR A 409 31.38 -35.33 33.68
N GLY A 410 32.44 -34.69 33.17
CA GLY A 410 33.37 -35.31 32.22
C GLY A 410 33.02 -35.11 30.75
N ASP A 411 31.86 -34.54 30.40
CA ASP A 411 31.56 -34.20 29.02
C ASP A 411 32.57 -33.19 28.47
N THR A 412 33.05 -33.46 27.26
CA THR A 412 33.98 -32.59 26.53
C THR A 412 33.23 -31.48 25.82
N LEU A 413 33.85 -30.30 25.79
CA LEU A 413 33.32 -29.11 25.14
C LEU A 413 34.43 -28.31 24.48
N GLU A 414 34.05 -27.49 23.51
CA GLU A 414 34.91 -26.50 22.87
C GLU A 414 34.22 -25.14 22.76
N ILE A 415 35.02 -24.08 22.71
CA ILE A 415 34.56 -22.71 22.44
C ILE A 415 35.15 -22.26 21.11
N LYS A 416 34.26 -21.84 20.21
CA LYS A 416 34.56 -21.36 18.86
C LYS A 416 33.91 -20.01 18.61
N ARG A 417 34.19 -19.41 17.47
CA ARG A 417 33.54 -18.16 17.06
C ARG A 417 33.02 -18.28 15.63
N VAL A 418 31.81 -17.81 15.43
CA VAL A 418 31.23 -17.58 14.11
C VAL A 418 31.40 -16.10 13.81
N GLU A 419 32.17 -15.80 12.77
CA GLU A 419 32.39 -14.42 12.33
C GLU A 419 31.27 -13.97 11.39
N GLN A 420 30.78 -14.88 10.53
CA GLN A 420 29.76 -14.57 9.53
C GLN A 420 28.83 -15.77 9.36
N VAL A 421 27.52 -15.52 9.47
CA VAL A 421 26.47 -16.49 9.15
C VAL A 421 26.05 -16.27 7.69
N MET A 422 25.98 -17.34 6.91
CA MET A 422 25.50 -17.27 5.53
C MET A 422 24.08 -16.74 5.45
N ASP A 423 23.88 -15.77 4.54
CA ASP A 423 22.63 -15.02 4.35
C ASP A 423 22.12 -14.33 5.61
N GLY A 424 22.94 -14.25 6.66
CA GLY A 424 22.57 -13.64 7.92
C GLY A 424 22.37 -12.14 7.76
N THR A 425 21.77 -11.54 8.78
CA THR A 425 21.51 -10.10 8.81
C THR A 425 22.83 -9.30 8.65
N GLY A 426 22.82 -8.28 7.80
CA GLY A 426 24.00 -7.50 7.42
C GLY A 426 24.90 -8.17 6.36
N ARG A 427 24.37 -9.14 5.60
CA ARG A 427 25.06 -9.83 4.50
C ARG A 427 24.41 -9.58 3.16
N ALA A 428 25.25 -9.47 2.13
CA ALA A 428 24.84 -9.21 0.76
C ALA A 428 25.72 -9.96 -0.24
N LEU A 429 25.43 -9.80 -1.53
CA LEU A 429 26.17 -10.31 -2.70
C LEU A 429 27.16 -11.45 -2.40
N GLY A 430 26.74 -12.69 -2.68
CA GLY A 430 27.58 -13.88 -2.56
C GLY A 430 27.93 -14.49 -3.91
N ALA A 431 28.85 -15.45 -3.89
CA ALA A 431 29.07 -16.35 -5.01
C ALA A 431 27.80 -17.18 -5.29
N LEU A 432 27.53 -17.46 -6.56
CA LEU A 432 26.41 -18.31 -6.96
C LEU A 432 26.54 -19.70 -6.32
N VAL A 433 25.50 -20.15 -5.62
CA VAL A 433 25.44 -21.52 -5.08
C VAL A 433 24.78 -22.43 -6.10
N THR A 434 25.41 -23.57 -6.39
CA THR A 434 24.95 -24.54 -7.39
C THR A 434 24.57 -25.89 -6.75
N GLY A 435 23.94 -26.80 -7.50
CA GLY A 435 23.68 -28.18 -7.06
C GLY A 435 22.24 -28.47 -6.62
N GLY A 436 21.32 -27.51 -6.80
CA GLY A 436 19.90 -27.68 -6.48
C GLY A 436 19.67 -28.12 -5.03
N LEU A 437 18.86 -29.17 -4.83
CA LEU A 437 18.59 -29.76 -3.51
C LEU A 437 19.84 -30.35 -2.82
N SER A 438 20.87 -30.71 -3.58
CA SER A 438 22.13 -31.25 -3.07
C SER A 438 23.25 -30.21 -3.12
N ALA A 439 22.89 -28.94 -2.91
CA ALA A 439 23.87 -27.85 -2.88
C ALA A 439 24.98 -28.17 -1.87
N THR A 440 26.22 -28.01 -2.32
CA THR A 440 27.40 -28.21 -1.49
C THR A 440 27.99 -26.84 -1.15
N PRO A 441 28.46 -26.65 0.10
CA PRO A 441 29.17 -25.44 0.46
C PRO A 441 30.37 -25.22 -0.49
N PRO A 442 30.60 -24.00 -0.98
CA PRO A 442 31.79 -23.71 -1.76
C PRO A 442 33.06 -23.93 -0.89
N PRO A 443 34.22 -24.29 -1.48
CA PRO A 443 35.46 -24.41 -0.73
C PRO A 443 35.77 -23.14 0.06
N GLY A 444 35.87 -23.26 1.39
CA GLY A 444 35.98 -22.11 2.28
C GLY A 444 34.61 -21.55 2.65
N TRP A 445 34.14 -20.54 1.91
CA TRP A 445 32.95 -19.75 2.24
C TRP A 445 32.30 -19.15 0.97
N ASN A 446 31.03 -18.73 1.04
CA ASN A 446 30.25 -18.18 -0.06
C ASN A 446 30.70 -16.80 -0.58
N ASN A 447 31.77 -16.20 -0.04
CA ASN A 447 32.27 -14.88 -0.44
C ASN A 447 31.22 -13.75 -0.36
N GLN A 448 30.27 -13.83 0.58
CA GLN A 448 29.33 -12.73 0.80
C GLN A 448 30.05 -11.52 1.38
N VAL A 449 29.57 -10.34 1.02
CA VAL A 449 30.08 -9.07 1.52
C VAL A 449 29.24 -8.60 2.72
N SER A 450 29.82 -7.73 3.55
CA SER A 450 29.05 -6.99 4.55
C SER A 450 28.41 -5.77 3.87
N GLU A 451 27.09 -5.64 4.01
CA GLU A 451 26.34 -4.41 3.77
C GLU A 451 25.49 -4.15 5.01
N GLY A 452 25.27 -2.88 5.37
CA GLY A 452 24.61 -2.54 6.60
C GLY A 452 23.09 -2.62 6.52
N ASP A 453 22.46 -3.04 7.61
CA ASP A 453 21.08 -2.72 7.94
C ASP A 453 21.02 -1.33 8.55
N TYR A 454 20.04 -0.52 8.14
CA TYR A 454 19.93 0.87 8.61
C TYR A 454 18.55 1.16 9.18
N SER A 455 18.52 1.80 10.35
CA SER A 455 17.31 2.29 10.98
C SER A 455 17.47 3.75 11.38
N TRP A 456 16.46 4.57 11.07
CA TRP A 456 16.42 5.98 11.47
C TRP A 456 14.98 6.53 11.46
N ASN A 457 14.72 7.59 12.24
CA ASN A 457 13.43 8.29 12.26
C ASN A 457 12.19 7.40 12.48
N ASN A 458 12.30 6.30 13.23
CA ASN A 458 11.12 5.53 13.62
C ASN A 458 10.66 5.98 15.00
N HIS A 459 9.39 6.36 15.10
CA HIS A 459 8.85 6.99 16.30
C HIS A 459 7.76 6.09 16.93
N SER A 460 7.93 5.76 18.21
CA SER A 460 6.82 5.27 19.04
C SER A 460 6.18 6.42 19.84
N GLU A 461 5.14 6.14 20.62
CA GLU A 461 4.52 7.19 21.46
C GLU A 461 5.46 7.77 22.53
N THR A 462 6.52 7.06 22.88
CA THR A 462 7.34 7.41 24.04
C THR A 462 8.81 7.68 23.72
N HIS A 463 9.31 7.16 22.59
CA HIS A 463 10.73 7.26 22.20
C HIS A 463 10.93 6.83 20.74
N ASP A 464 12.10 7.15 20.19
CA ASP A 464 12.56 6.62 18.92
C ASP A 464 12.96 5.16 19.08
N VAL A 465 12.56 4.31 18.13
CA VAL A 465 12.81 2.86 18.17
C VAL A 465 13.77 2.47 17.06
N ASN A 466 14.78 1.68 17.40
CA ASN A 466 15.84 1.28 16.48
C ASN A 466 16.18 -0.20 16.65
N PHE A 467 17.07 -0.71 15.81
CA PHE A 467 17.52 -2.09 15.90
C PHE A 467 18.28 -2.38 17.21
N THR A 468 18.23 -3.64 17.66
CA THR A 468 19.16 -4.25 18.62
C THR A 468 19.72 -5.54 18.05
N THR A 469 20.87 -5.96 18.57
CA THR A 469 21.45 -7.26 18.24
C THR A 469 20.70 -8.37 18.97
N GLY A 470 19.93 -9.18 18.25
CA GLY A 470 19.35 -10.39 18.82
C GLY A 470 20.32 -11.59 18.88
N THR A 471 21.49 -11.48 18.24
CA THR A 471 22.58 -12.49 18.32
C THR A 471 23.95 -11.82 18.24
N ALA A 472 24.99 -12.37 18.87
CA ALA A 472 26.33 -11.78 18.88
C ALA A 472 27.08 -11.80 17.54
N THR A 473 26.57 -12.51 16.54
CA THR A 473 27.12 -12.50 15.18
C THR A 473 26.83 -11.17 14.45
N ILE A 474 25.86 -10.41 14.93
CA ILE A 474 25.47 -9.11 14.42
C ILE A 474 26.12 -8.02 15.29
N LYS A 475 26.77 -7.04 14.67
CA LYS A 475 27.59 -6.04 15.37
C LYS A 475 27.14 -4.64 14.99
N VAL A 476 26.91 -3.81 16.01
CA VAL A 476 26.60 -2.39 15.83
C VAL A 476 27.80 -1.67 15.20
N GLY A 477 27.55 -0.89 14.16
CA GLY A 477 28.58 -0.15 13.41
C GLY A 477 29.33 -0.97 12.35
N GLU A 478 29.04 -2.27 12.22
CA GLU A 478 29.56 -3.12 11.15
C GLU A 478 28.42 -3.71 10.30
N HIS A 479 27.43 -4.31 10.94
CA HIS A 479 26.28 -4.96 10.29
C HIS A 479 25.01 -4.14 10.42
N MET A 480 24.84 -3.38 11.50
CA MET A 480 23.64 -2.58 11.76
C MET A 480 24.00 -1.16 12.21
N PHE A 481 23.20 -0.19 11.77
CA PHE A 481 23.41 1.23 11.98
C PHE A 481 22.09 1.88 12.41
N ASN A 482 22.07 2.40 13.63
CA ASN A 482 20.92 3.11 14.21
C ASN A 482 21.09 4.61 14.07
N ASP A 483 19.97 5.33 14.02
CA ASP A 483 19.92 6.79 13.87
C ASP A 483 20.76 7.32 12.70
N THR A 484 20.90 6.49 11.66
CA THR A 484 21.80 6.74 10.54
C THR A 484 21.09 6.39 9.24
N ALA A 485 20.89 7.37 8.38
CA ALA A 485 20.43 7.14 7.01
C ALA A 485 21.52 6.41 6.20
N MET A 486 21.12 5.44 5.38
CA MET A 486 22.05 4.71 4.52
C MET A 486 22.79 5.69 3.57
N PRO A 487 24.13 5.70 3.54
CA PRO A 487 24.87 6.60 2.67
C PRO A 487 24.55 6.38 1.18
N GLY A 488 24.16 7.45 0.48
CA GLY A 488 23.87 7.41 -0.96
C GLY A 488 22.52 6.78 -1.32
N TYR A 489 21.73 6.36 -0.34
CA TYR A 489 20.37 5.87 -0.56
C TYR A 489 19.43 7.02 -0.90
N THR A 490 18.54 6.79 -1.85
CA THR A 490 17.39 7.63 -2.15
C THR A 490 16.21 6.69 -2.37
N PRO A 491 15.10 6.83 -1.62
CA PRO A 491 13.91 6.03 -1.85
C PRO A 491 13.48 6.09 -3.32
N TYR A 492 13.01 4.97 -3.86
CA TYR A 492 12.47 4.95 -5.21
C TYR A 492 11.26 5.90 -5.32
N VAL A 493 10.98 6.42 -6.51
CA VAL A 493 9.91 7.41 -6.71
C VAL A 493 8.56 6.92 -6.14
N TYR A 494 7.89 7.81 -5.41
CA TYR A 494 6.56 7.60 -4.85
C TYR A 494 5.60 8.71 -5.33
N PRO A 495 4.34 8.39 -5.71
CA PRO A 495 3.82 7.03 -5.90
C PRO A 495 4.58 6.25 -6.97
N HIS A 496 4.49 4.92 -6.94
CA HIS A 496 5.19 4.08 -7.91
C HIS A 496 4.75 4.41 -9.35
N PRO A 497 5.63 4.37 -10.38
CA PRO A 497 5.27 4.81 -11.73
C PRO A 497 4.13 4.02 -12.38
N LEU A 498 3.89 2.78 -11.96
CA LEU A 498 2.74 1.98 -12.43
C LEU A 498 1.39 2.49 -11.90
N VAL A 499 1.40 3.39 -10.91
CA VAL A 499 0.21 4.12 -10.48
C VAL A 499 -0.23 5.11 -11.57
N SER A 500 0.71 5.69 -12.34
CA SER A 500 0.48 6.75 -13.33
C SER A 500 0.59 6.32 -14.81
N GLY A 501 0.90 5.06 -15.12
CA GLY A 501 1.37 4.62 -16.45
C GLY A 501 0.43 3.79 -17.36
N SER A 502 -0.88 3.66 -17.10
CA SER A 502 -1.81 2.98 -18.03
C SER A 502 -3.12 3.75 -18.18
N PRO A 503 -3.56 4.12 -19.41
CA PRO A 503 -4.84 4.78 -19.61
C PRO A 503 -5.96 3.73 -19.67
N THR A 504 -6.64 3.52 -18.55
CA THR A 504 -8.04 3.08 -18.53
C THR A 504 -8.72 3.72 -17.32
N PRO A 505 -10.05 3.93 -17.40
CA PRO A 505 -10.70 5.16 -16.96
C PRO A 505 -10.40 5.44 -15.49
N THR A 506 -10.19 6.73 -15.21
CA THR A 506 -10.11 7.32 -13.87
C THR A 506 -10.91 6.49 -12.84
N PRO A 507 -10.24 5.76 -11.92
CA PRO A 507 -10.90 5.35 -10.70
C PRO A 507 -11.31 6.63 -9.98
N THR A 508 -12.60 6.74 -9.67
CA THR A 508 -13.11 7.78 -8.76
C THR A 508 -12.20 7.80 -7.53
N PRO A 509 -11.62 8.94 -7.15
CA PRO A 509 -10.64 9.02 -6.07
C PRO A 509 -11.21 8.42 -4.77
N THR A 510 -10.44 7.53 -4.11
CA THR A 510 -10.71 7.13 -2.72
C THR A 510 -10.36 8.34 -1.82
N PRO A 511 -11.20 8.67 -0.81
CA PRO A 511 -11.13 9.93 -0.10
C PRO A 511 -9.86 10.01 0.77
N GLY A 512 -8.90 10.79 0.31
CA GLY A 512 -7.67 11.12 1.02
C GLY A 512 -7.02 12.36 0.44
N ASP A 513 -6.70 12.35 -0.86
CA ASP A 513 -6.08 13.48 -1.58
C ASP A 513 -6.59 13.62 -3.04
N GLY A 514 -7.81 13.15 -3.35
CA GLY A 514 -8.54 13.63 -4.54
C GLY A 514 -9.18 15.00 -4.26
N PRO A 515 -9.63 15.76 -5.28
CA PRO A 515 -10.45 16.94 -5.03
C PRO A 515 -11.57 16.57 -4.06
N ALA A 516 -11.70 17.31 -2.96
CA ALA A 516 -12.81 17.13 -2.04
C ALA A 516 -14.13 17.05 -2.82
N ALA A 517 -15.03 16.17 -2.39
CA ALA A 517 -16.39 16.12 -2.90
C ALA A 517 -17.01 17.52 -2.78
N ARG A 518 -17.38 18.16 -3.91
CA ARG A 518 -17.96 19.52 -3.94
C ARG A 518 -19.32 19.53 -4.59
N ALA A 519 -20.25 20.26 -4.00
CA ALA A 519 -21.57 20.53 -4.54
C ALA A 519 -21.65 21.97 -5.06
N ALA A 520 -22.39 22.15 -6.15
CA ALA A 520 -22.72 23.48 -6.66
C ALA A 520 -24.09 23.90 -6.13
N VAL A 521 -24.13 25.02 -5.42
CA VAL A 521 -25.36 25.59 -4.83
C VAL A 521 -25.43 27.10 -5.07
N ALA A 522 -26.59 27.57 -5.51
CA ALA A 522 -26.89 28.99 -5.73
C ALA A 522 -28.42 29.16 -5.89
N ASP A 523 -28.94 30.36 -5.70
CA ASP A 523 -30.37 30.65 -5.94
C ASP A 523 -30.62 30.82 -7.45
N PHE A 524 -31.12 29.78 -8.12
CA PHE A 524 -31.34 29.78 -9.57
C PHE A 524 -32.72 30.30 -9.96
N ASN A 525 -33.66 30.42 -9.01
CA ASN A 525 -35.02 30.84 -9.27
C ASN A 525 -35.37 32.24 -8.71
N GLY A 526 -34.45 32.85 -7.95
CA GLY A 526 -34.56 34.18 -7.38
C GLY A 526 -35.48 34.25 -6.15
N ASP A 527 -35.70 33.15 -5.43
CA ASP A 527 -36.57 33.09 -4.25
C ASP A 527 -35.86 33.38 -2.92
N GLY A 528 -34.54 33.61 -2.97
CA GLY A 528 -33.69 33.89 -1.82
C GLY A 528 -33.15 32.64 -1.12
N HIS A 529 -33.36 31.44 -1.67
CA HIS A 529 -32.85 30.19 -1.11
C HIS A 529 -31.83 29.52 -2.05
N PRO A 530 -30.70 29.00 -1.52
CA PRO A 530 -29.76 28.24 -2.34
C PRO A 530 -30.38 26.94 -2.85
N ASP A 531 -30.37 26.77 -4.18
CA ASP A 531 -30.80 25.58 -4.89
C ASP A 531 -29.65 24.61 -5.12
N TYR A 532 -29.95 23.32 -5.33
CA TYR A 532 -28.95 22.31 -5.64
C TYR A 532 -28.77 22.14 -7.14
N VAL A 533 -27.52 22.09 -7.60
CA VAL A 533 -27.21 21.54 -8.93
C VAL A 533 -26.82 20.08 -8.78
N LEU A 534 -27.57 19.21 -9.45
CA LEU A 534 -27.31 17.78 -9.54
C LEU A 534 -26.73 17.42 -10.89
N GLN A 535 -25.90 16.38 -10.93
CA GLN A 535 -25.40 15.80 -12.17
C GLN A 535 -25.78 14.33 -12.25
N ASN A 536 -26.24 13.90 -13.42
CA ASN A 536 -26.42 12.49 -13.71
C ASN A 536 -25.10 11.88 -14.21
N ALA A 537 -24.52 10.95 -13.46
CA ALA A 537 -23.20 10.40 -13.76
C ALA A 537 -23.13 9.66 -15.11
N ASN A 538 -24.25 9.09 -15.58
CA ASN A 538 -24.29 8.32 -16.82
C ASN A 538 -24.49 9.19 -18.06
N THR A 539 -25.35 10.21 -17.95
CA THR A 539 -25.75 11.03 -19.09
C THR A 539 -25.02 12.38 -19.15
N ARG A 540 -24.37 12.79 -18.04
CA ARG A 540 -23.80 14.14 -17.82
C ARG A 540 -24.84 15.26 -17.81
N GLN A 541 -26.13 14.91 -17.80
CA GLN A 541 -27.23 15.85 -17.70
C GLN A 541 -27.20 16.52 -16.32
N THR A 542 -27.24 17.84 -16.25
CA THR A 542 -27.48 18.52 -14.98
C THR A 542 -28.96 18.72 -14.72
N ALA A 543 -29.33 18.90 -13.45
CA ALA A 543 -30.65 19.34 -13.02
C ALA A 543 -30.49 20.34 -11.89
N ILE A 544 -31.37 21.34 -11.85
CA ILE A 544 -31.48 22.28 -10.76
C ILE A 544 -32.68 21.84 -9.92
N TRP A 545 -32.43 21.60 -8.64
CA TRP A 545 -33.45 21.31 -7.66
C TRP A 545 -33.66 22.55 -6.83
N TYR A 546 -34.88 23.07 -6.90
CA TYR A 546 -35.31 24.23 -6.13
C TYR A 546 -35.55 23.82 -4.69
N LEU A 547 -34.95 24.55 -3.75
CA LEU A 547 -35.07 24.29 -2.33
C LEU A 547 -35.64 25.49 -1.59
N ASN A 548 -36.46 25.23 -0.58
CA ASN A 548 -36.71 26.18 0.49
C ASN A 548 -36.06 25.61 1.75
N ASN A 549 -34.88 26.13 2.08
CA ASN A 549 -34.03 25.58 3.13
C ASN A 549 -33.72 24.09 2.90
N ASN A 550 -34.11 23.17 3.80
CA ASN A 550 -33.86 21.74 3.65
C ASN A 550 -34.95 21.00 2.83
N VAL A 551 -35.94 21.70 2.28
CA VAL A 551 -37.11 21.09 1.63
C VAL A 551 -37.02 21.26 0.11
N TYR A 552 -37.08 20.15 -0.63
CA TYR A 552 -37.23 20.16 -2.09
C TYR A 552 -38.63 20.67 -2.48
N VAL A 553 -38.68 21.74 -3.28
CA VAL A 553 -39.94 22.37 -3.73
C VAL A 553 -40.23 22.21 -5.22
N GLY A 554 -39.23 21.83 -6.03
CA GLY A 554 -39.39 21.58 -7.45
C GLY A 554 -38.04 21.41 -8.16
N GLY A 555 -38.03 21.20 -9.48
CA GLY A 555 -36.77 21.14 -10.20
C GLY A 555 -36.93 21.14 -11.72
N ALA A 556 -35.84 21.40 -12.42
CA ALA A 556 -35.76 21.46 -13.87
C ALA A 556 -34.46 20.84 -14.39
N TYR A 557 -34.47 20.30 -15.61
CA TYR A 557 -33.25 19.85 -16.26
C TYR A 557 -32.46 21.05 -16.77
N GLY A 558 -31.18 21.09 -16.41
CA GLY A 558 -30.23 22.07 -16.91
C GLY A 558 -29.53 21.61 -18.19
N PRO A 559 -28.36 22.17 -18.50
CA PRO A 559 -27.54 21.75 -19.63
C PRO A 559 -26.87 20.37 -19.43
N THR A 560 -26.51 19.69 -20.52
CA THR A 560 -25.72 18.44 -20.46
C THR A 560 -24.24 18.76 -20.65
N LEU A 561 -23.39 18.36 -19.70
CA LEU A 561 -21.96 18.63 -19.79
C LEU A 561 -21.31 17.79 -20.91
N ALA A 562 -20.37 18.41 -21.62
CA ALA A 562 -19.57 17.72 -22.63
C ALA A 562 -18.62 16.70 -21.97
N PRO A 563 -18.25 15.60 -22.67
CA PRO A 563 -17.25 14.67 -22.15
C PRO A 563 -15.95 15.37 -21.76
N GLY A 564 -15.41 15.03 -20.59
CA GLY A 564 -14.19 15.64 -20.04
C GLY A 564 -14.40 16.96 -19.29
N TRP A 565 -15.61 17.53 -19.30
CA TRP A 565 -15.95 18.75 -18.56
C TRP A 565 -16.72 18.43 -17.29
N GLY A 566 -16.24 18.98 -16.17
CA GLY A 566 -16.88 18.92 -14.87
C GLY A 566 -17.37 20.29 -14.42
N LEU A 567 -18.54 20.33 -13.77
CA LEU A 567 -19.00 21.52 -13.06
C LEU A 567 -18.17 21.66 -11.78
N ARG A 568 -17.67 22.86 -11.48
CA ARG A 568 -16.82 23.11 -10.30
C ARG A 568 -17.31 24.24 -9.42
N ALA A 569 -18.01 25.21 -10.01
CA ALA A 569 -18.52 26.35 -9.30
C ALA A 569 -19.79 26.89 -9.94
N VAL A 570 -20.55 27.67 -9.17
CA VAL A 570 -21.67 28.47 -9.65
C VAL A 570 -21.55 29.87 -9.09
N ALA A 571 -21.71 30.87 -9.95
CA ALA A 571 -21.66 32.28 -9.59
C ALA A 571 -22.22 33.10 -10.77
N ASP A 572 -22.68 34.32 -10.54
CA ASP A 572 -23.06 35.24 -11.61
C ASP A 572 -21.80 35.87 -12.23
N PHE A 573 -21.21 35.21 -13.23
CA PHE A 573 -19.93 35.65 -13.81
C PHE A 573 -20.12 36.86 -14.74
N ASN A 574 -21.28 36.99 -15.37
CA ASN A 574 -21.55 38.07 -16.32
C ASN A 574 -22.32 39.26 -15.73
N LEU A 575 -22.67 39.20 -14.44
CA LEU A 575 -23.41 40.21 -13.66
C LEU A 575 -24.83 40.46 -14.19
N ASP A 576 -25.50 39.44 -14.71
CA ASP A 576 -26.87 39.51 -15.21
C ASP A 576 -27.93 39.13 -14.15
N SER A 577 -27.50 38.92 -12.90
CA SER A 577 -28.29 38.48 -11.75
C SER A 577 -28.76 37.03 -11.79
N HIS A 578 -28.20 36.19 -12.68
CA HIS A 578 -28.46 34.76 -12.70
C HIS A 578 -27.16 33.99 -12.42
N PRO A 579 -27.20 32.93 -11.60
CA PRO A 579 -26.04 32.07 -11.42
C PRO A 579 -25.68 31.32 -12.71
N ASP A 580 -24.41 31.40 -13.08
CA ASP A 580 -23.80 30.73 -14.23
C ASP A 580 -23.01 29.49 -13.77
N TYR A 581 -22.61 28.66 -14.73
CA TYR A 581 -21.79 27.47 -14.47
C TYR A 581 -20.31 27.76 -14.75
N GLY A 582 -19.46 27.51 -13.75
CA GLY A 582 -18.00 27.45 -13.87
C GLY A 582 -17.54 26.01 -14.08
N LEU A 583 -17.00 25.72 -15.26
CA LEU A 583 -16.59 24.37 -15.68
C LEU A 583 -15.07 24.24 -15.75
N PHE A 584 -14.57 23.03 -15.51
CA PHE A 584 -13.16 22.67 -15.64
C PHE A 584 -12.99 21.35 -16.38
N ASN A 585 -11.95 21.26 -17.20
CA ASN A 585 -11.55 20.04 -17.90
C ASN A 585 -10.16 19.62 -17.43
N SER A 586 -10.10 18.60 -16.57
CA SER A 586 -8.85 18.13 -15.96
C SER A 586 -7.86 17.50 -16.95
N VAL A 587 -8.30 17.14 -18.16
CA VAL A 587 -7.42 16.60 -19.21
C VAL A 587 -6.69 17.70 -19.97
N THR A 588 -7.34 18.85 -20.12
CA THR A 588 -6.83 19.97 -20.94
C THR A 588 -6.43 21.19 -20.10
N GLU A 589 -6.70 21.16 -18.80
CA GLU A 589 -6.53 22.26 -17.85
C GLU A 589 -7.36 23.51 -18.19
N GLN A 590 -8.32 23.39 -19.11
CA GLN A 590 -9.16 24.49 -19.55
C GLN A 590 -10.32 24.73 -18.59
N THR A 591 -10.67 26.00 -18.37
CA THR A 591 -11.93 26.40 -17.75
C THR A 591 -12.90 26.98 -18.79
N GLY A 592 -14.18 26.89 -18.49
CA GLY A 592 -15.25 27.39 -19.34
C GLY A 592 -16.37 27.96 -18.48
N LEU A 593 -16.98 29.05 -18.96
CA LEU A 593 -18.15 29.66 -18.35
C LEU A 593 -19.36 29.40 -19.23
N TRP A 594 -20.42 28.90 -18.64
CA TRP A 594 -21.71 28.70 -19.30
C TRP A 594 -22.69 29.68 -18.66
N TYR A 595 -23.21 30.61 -19.46
CA TYR A 595 -24.12 31.65 -19.00
C TYR A 595 -25.55 31.11 -18.96
N LEU A 596 -26.23 31.24 -17.83
CA LEU A 596 -27.54 30.65 -17.60
C LEU A 596 -28.60 31.69 -17.26
N SER A 597 -29.86 31.38 -17.57
CA SER A 597 -31.03 32.02 -16.96
C SER A 597 -31.94 30.90 -16.42
N GLY A 598 -31.91 30.71 -15.11
CA GLY A 598 -32.43 29.52 -14.45
C GLY A 598 -31.78 28.24 -15.03
N PRO A 599 -32.56 27.24 -15.49
CA PRO A 599 -32.00 26.01 -16.08
C PRO A 599 -31.52 26.15 -17.53
N THR A 600 -31.67 27.32 -18.15
CA THR A 600 -31.45 27.49 -19.59
C THR A 600 -30.06 28.03 -19.88
N LEU A 601 -29.26 27.33 -20.69
CA LEU A 601 -28.01 27.86 -21.25
C LEU A 601 -28.31 28.96 -22.27
N ILE A 602 -27.88 30.19 -22.01
CA ILE A 602 -28.09 31.36 -22.87
C ILE A 602 -26.81 31.80 -23.61
N GLY A 603 -25.64 31.34 -23.16
CA GLY A 603 -24.36 31.62 -23.80
C GLY A 603 -23.20 30.85 -23.19
N SER A 604 -22.00 31.02 -23.72
CA SER A 604 -20.79 30.46 -23.12
C SER A 604 -19.55 31.27 -23.50
N ALA A 605 -18.50 31.14 -22.68
CA ALA A 605 -17.19 31.73 -22.90
C ALA A 605 -16.07 30.78 -22.42
N TRP A 606 -14.88 30.94 -22.98
CA TRP A 606 -13.68 30.29 -22.45
C TRP A 606 -13.13 31.10 -21.28
N GLY A 607 -12.82 30.41 -20.19
CA GLY A 607 -12.12 30.99 -19.05
C GLY A 607 -10.60 30.81 -19.17
N PRO A 608 -9.85 31.22 -18.13
CA PRO A 608 -8.42 31.02 -18.04
C PRO A 608 -8.02 29.53 -18.06
N THR A 609 -6.96 29.18 -18.79
CA THR A 609 -6.34 27.84 -18.64
C THR A 609 -5.53 27.80 -17.35
N LEU A 610 -5.78 26.80 -16.51
CA LEU A 610 -5.07 26.63 -15.25
C LEU A 610 -3.69 26.03 -15.50
N PRO A 611 -2.69 26.28 -14.62
CA PRO A 611 -1.42 25.57 -14.71
C PRO A 611 -1.60 24.09 -14.32
N ASN A 612 -0.77 23.21 -14.86
CA ASN A 612 -0.79 21.79 -14.52
C ASN A 612 -0.81 21.52 -13.01
N GLY A 613 -1.70 20.61 -12.60
CA GLY A 613 -1.93 20.22 -11.22
C GLY A 613 -2.79 21.19 -10.41
N TRP A 614 -3.27 22.30 -10.99
CA TRP A 614 -4.24 23.20 -10.35
C TRP A 614 -5.66 22.91 -10.79
N GLU A 615 -6.58 23.04 -9.84
CA GLU A 615 -8.01 22.82 -10.05
C GLU A 615 -8.83 24.02 -9.56
N LEU A 616 -9.92 24.33 -10.27
CA LEU A 616 -10.94 25.26 -9.78
C LEU A 616 -11.77 24.57 -8.70
N VAL A 617 -11.80 25.15 -7.50
CA VAL A 617 -12.40 24.51 -6.32
C VAL A 617 -13.53 25.30 -5.67
N ALA A 618 -13.59 26.61 -5.87
CA ALA A 618 -14.68 27.47 -5.43
C ALA A 618 -14.63 28.81 -6.18
N THR A 619 -15.65 29.64 -5.98
CA THR A 619 -15.66 31.03 -6.44
C THR A 619 -16.28 31.95 -5.38
N ALA A 620 -15.68 33.12 -5.19
CA ALA A 620 -16.19 34.21 -4.35
C ALA A 620 -15.48 35.52 -4.72
N ASP A 621 -16.01 36.67 -4.34
CA ASP A 621 -15.35 37.97 -4.57
C ASP A 621 -14.32 38.25 -3.48
N PHE A 622 -13.03 37.98 -3.77
CA PHE A 622 -11.93 38.14 -2.83
C PHE A 622 -11.30 39.53 -2.87
N ASN A 623 -11.60 40.34 -3.89
CA ASN A 623 -11.00 41.66 -4.07
C ASN A 623 -11.98 42.83 -3.86
N GLY A 624 -13.28 42.53 -3.64
CA GLY A 624 -14.34 43.48 -3.33
C GLY A 624 -14.83 44.28 -4.56
N ASP A 625 -14.64 43.77 -5.77
CA ASP A 625 -15.06 44.45 -7.00
C ASP A 625 -16.45 44.01 -7.52
N ASN A 626 -17.14 43.15 -6.76
CA ASN A 626 -18.41 42.49 -7.05
C ASN A 626 -18.36 41.49 -8.20
N GLN A 627 -17.18 40.98 -8.58
CA GLN A 627 -17.05 39.91 -9.56
C GLN A 627 -16.58 38.63 -8.87
N PRO A 628 -17.08 37.45 -9.28
CA PRO A 628 -16.61 36.19 -8.74
C PRO A 628 -15.17 35.89 -9.17
N ASP A 629 -14.28 35.71 -8.19
CA ASP A 629 -12.91 35.26 -8.39
C ASP A 629 -12.81 33.73 -8.33
N TYR A 630 -11.77 33.18 -8.93
CA TYR A 630 -11.47 31.75 -8.88
C TYR A 630 -10.64 31.42 -7.63
N VAL A 631 -11.11 30.45 -6.85
CA VAL A 631 -10.30 29.78 -5.83
C VAL A 631 -9.72 28.52 -6.45
N LEU A 632 -8.40 28.41 -6.41
CA LEU A 632 -7.65 27.31 -6.99
C LEU A 632 -6.91 26.53 -5.91
N TYR A 633 -6.78 25.22 -6.14
CA TYR A 633 -6.04 24.31 -5.27
C TYR A 633 -5.14 23.40 -6.09
N ASN A 634 -3.92 23.18 -5.60
CA ASN A 634 -2.99 22.23 -6.18
C ASN A 634 -2.80 21.07 -5.21
N GLY A 635 -3.41 19.92 -5.48
CA GLY A 635 -3.38 18.76 -4.58
C GLY A 635 -1.98 18.21 -4.31
N ALA A 636 -1.07 18.29 -5.29
CA ALA A 636 0.29 17.79 -5.14
C ALA A 636 1.15 18.64 -4.17
N THR A 637 0.92 19.96 -4.16
CA THR A 637 1.67 20.91 -3.31
C THR A 637 0.88 21.39 -2.10
N ARG A 638 -0.42 21.11 -2.05
CA ARG A 638 -1.42 21.64 -1.11
C ARG A 638 -1.55 23.16 -1.12
N GLN A 639 -1.01 23.81 -2.15
CA GLN A 639 -1.03 25.26 -2.28
C GLN A 639 -2.41 25.72 -2.75
N THR A 640 -2.95 26.77 -2.13
CA THR A 640 -4.11 27.49 -2.65
C THR A 640 -3.69 28.76 -3.39
N ALA A 641 -4.55 29.25 -4.27
CA ALA A 641 -4.42 30.56 -4.91
C ALA A 641 -5.80 31.17 -5.20
N VAL A 642 -5.84 32.49 -5.24
CA VAL A 642 -7.00 33.26 -5.72
C VAL A 642 -6.60 33.90 -7.03
N TRP A 643 -7.40 33.66 -8.08
CA TRP A 643 -7.27 34.32 -9.37
C TRP A 643 -8.42 35.31 -9.51
N TYR A 644 -8.07 36.57 -9.69
CA TYR A 644 -9.02 37.66 -9.89
C TYR A 644 -9.56 37.64 -11.31
N LEU A 645 -10.88 37.70 -11.45
CA LEU A 645 -11.54 37.63 -12.75
C LEU A 645 -12.39 38.88 -13.02
N ASN A 646 -12.42 39.28 -14.29
CA ASN A 646 -13.47 40.12 -14.83
C ASN A 646 -14.25 39.30 -15.86
N ASN A 647 -15.41 38.78 -15.44
CA ASN A 647 -16.16 37.77 -16.17
C ASN A 647 -15.27 36.56 -16.53
N ASN A 648 -14.97 36.35 -17.82
CA ASN A 648 -14.17 35.20 -18.28
C ASN A 648 -12.67 35.51 -18.41
N VAL A 649 -12.23 36.72 -18.01
CA VAL A 649 -10.86 37.20 -18.20
C VAL A 649 -10.10 37.20 -16.88
N TYR A 650 -8.94 36.54 -16.86
CA TYR A 650 -7.97 36.64 -15.76
C TYR A 650 -7.34 38.03 -15.73
N VAL A 651 -7.47 38.73 -14.60
CA VAL A 651 -6.92 40.09 -14.42
C VAL A 651 -5.79 40.17 -13.40
N GLY A 652 -5.57 39.13 -12.61
CA GLY A 652 -4.46 39.03 -11.65
C GLY A 652 -4.65 37.85 -10.69
N GLY A 653 -3.72 37.64 -9.76
CA GLY A 653 -3.91 36.61 -8.74
C GLY A 653 -2.84 36.63 -7.65
N ALA A 654 -3.11 35.91 -6.57
CA ALA A 654 -2.23 35.79 -5.43
C ALA A 654 -2.27 34.37 -4.86
N TYR A 655 -1.15 33.92 -4.30
CA TYR A 655 -1.13 32.66 -3.54
C TYR A 655 -1.85 32.85 -2.20
N GLY A 656 -2.61 31.83 -1.82
CA GLY A 656 -3.23 31.71 -0.51
C GLY A 656 -2.38 30.86 0.45
N PRO A 657 -2.96 30.38 1.56
CA PRO A 657 -2.27 29.45 2.46
C PRO A 657 -1.94 28.11 1.77
N THR A 658 -0.83 27.50 2.19
CA THR A 658 -0.55 26.08 1.93
C THR A 658 -1.25 25.25 3.01
N LEU A 659 -2.09 24.30 2.60
CA LEU A 659 -2.85 23.48 3.55
C LEU A 659 -1.99 22.35 4.16
N PRO A 660 -2.27 21.93 5.40
CA PRO A 660 -1.67 20.73 5.97
C PRO A 660 -2.09 19.46 5.18
N PRO A 661 -1.32 18.36 5.27
CA PRO A 661 -1.68 17.09 4.64
C PRO A 661 -3.10 16.63 4.98
N GLY A 662 -3.82 16.12 3.97
CA GLY A 662 -5.21 15.62 4.10
C GLY A 662 -6.28 16.70 4.20
N TRP A 663 -5.94 17.99 4.23
CA TRP A 663 -6.91 19.09 4.24
C TRP A 663 -7.23 19.60 2.84
N ASN A 664 -8.50 19.90 2.61
CA ASN A 664 -8.99 20.45 1.35
C ASN A 664 -9.85 21.68 1.60
N VAL A 665 -9.75 22.71 0.75
CA VAL A 665 -10.80 23.75 0.64
C VAL A 665 -12.07 23.06 0.17
N VAL A 666 -13.26 23.35 0.68
CA VAL A 666 -14.55 22.82 0.19
C VAL A 666 -15.39 23.91 -0.46
N GLY A 667 -15.36 25.11 0.11
CA GLY A 667 -16.06 26.30 -0.41
C GLY A 667 -15.46 27.56 0.18
N ALA A 668 -16.00 28.71 -0.24
CA ALA A 668 -15.66 30.00 0.31
C ALA A 668 -16.92 30.81 0.61
N ALA A 669 -16.99 31.42 1.79
CA ALA A 669 -18.09 32.25 2.27
C ALA A 669 -17.63 33.10 3.45
N ASP A 670 -18.29 34.24 3.71
CA ASP A 670 -17.98 35.11 4.85
C ASP A 670 -18.56 34.50 6.14
N PHE A 671 -17.74 33.78 6.91
CA PHE A 671 -18.19 33.04 8.10
C PHE A 671 -18.23 33.92 9.35
N ASP A 672 -17.36 34.93 9.45
CA ASP A 672 -17.31 35.82 10.62
C ASP A 672 -18.05 37.17 10.43
N GLY A 673 -18.56 37.43 9.23
CA GLY A 673 -19.41 38.57 8.89
C GLY A 673 -18.62 39.87 8.70
N ASP A 674 -17.33 39.78 8.36
CA ASP A 674 -16.46 40.94 8.18
C ASP A 674 -16.50 41.54 6.75
N GLY A 675 -17.22 40.88 5.84
CA GLY A 675 -17.36 41.26 4.44
C GLY A 675 -16.31 40.63 3.51
N HIS A 676 -15.47 39.73 4.00
CA HIS A 676 -14.48 38.98 3.21
C HIS A 676 -14.82 37.49 3.15
N PRO A 677 -14.68 36.82 1.99
CA PRO A 677 -14.85 35.37 1.94
C PRO A 677 -13.73 34.62 2.65
N ASP A 678 -14.11 33.68 3.50
CA ASP A 678 -13.23 32.76 4.22
C ASP A 678 -13.13 31.40 3.54
N TYR A 679 -12.12 30.59 3.89
CA TYR A 679 -12.02 29.23 3.40
C TYR A 679 -12.66 28.24 4.38
N LEU A 680 -13.59 27.45 3.86
CA LEU A 680 -14.08 26.26 4.55
C LEU A 680 -13.18 25.07 4.23
N LEU A 681 -12.57 24.47 5.24
CA LEU A 681 -11.65 23.34 5.10
C LEU A 681 -12.26 22.04 5.65
N PHE A 682 -11.94 20.91 5.00
CA PHE A 682 -12.37 19.58 5.41
C PHE A 682 -11.26 18.55 5.30
N HIS A 683 -11.15 17.69 6.32
CA HIS A 683 -10.24 16.55 6.37
C HIS A 683 -11.05 15.23 6.27
N PRO A 684 -11.21 14.66 5.07
CA PRO A 684 -12.22 13.64 4.79
C PRO A 684 -12.02 12.33 5.56
N SER A 685 -10.79 11.96 5.93
CA SER A 685 -10.51 10.72 6.66
C SER A 685 -10.80 10.81 8.16
N SER A 686 -10.74 12.01 8.75
CA SER A 686 -11.00 12.23 10.18
C SER A 686 -12.37 12.86 10.45
N GLY A 687 -12.99 13.47 9.43
CA GLY A 687 -14.21 14.24 9.54
C GLY A 687 -14.01 15.65 10.11
N TYR A 688 -12.77 16.08 10.38
CA TYR A 688 -12.54 17.41 10.94
C TYR A 688 -12.82 18.52 9.93
N THR A 689 -13.35 19.63 10.43
CA THR A 689 -13.55 20.86 9.65
C THR A 689 -12.85 22.03 10.33
N ALA A 690 -12.44 23.00 9.53
CA ALA A 690 -11.86 24.25 10.00
C ALA A 690 -12.30 25.39 9.08
N ILE A 691 -12.28 26.60 9.60
CA ILE A 691 -12.47 27.83 8.85
C ILE A 691 -11.17 28.61 8.99
N ASP A 692 -10.51 28.88 7.86
CA ASP A 692 -9.45 29.89 7.82
C ASP A 692 -10.13 31.21 7.49
N TYR A 693 -9.98 32.23 8.34
CA TYR A 693 -10.51 33.56 8.11
C TYR A 693 -9.55 34.35 7.21
N LEU A 694 -10.04 34.98 6.14
CA LEU A 694 -9.20 35.64 5.14
C LEU A 694 -9.53 37.11 4.95
N SER A 695 -8.49 37.90 4.65
CA SER A 695 -8.63 39.21 4.00
C SER A 695 -7.87 39.17 2.67
N GLY A 696 -8.62 39.13 1.57
CA GLY A 696 -8.08 38.76 0.27
C GLY A 696 -7.51 37.33 0.29
N SER A 697 -6.29 37.12 -0.20
CA SER A 697 -5.67 35.77 -0.17
C SER A 697 -4.92 35.46 1.13
N THR A 698 -4.97 36.34 2.14
CA THR A 698 -4.16 36.21 3.36
C THR A 698 -5.00 35.71 4.53
N VAL A 699 -4.55 34.66 5.21
CA VAL A 699 -5.16 34.18 6.46
C VAL A 699 -4.90 35.16 7.59
N VAL A 700 -5.96 35.67 8.19
CA VAL A 700 -5.94 36.61 9.33
C VAL A 700 -6.34 35.95 10.65
N GLY A 701 -6.95 34.77 10.58
CA GLY A 701 -7.29 33.93 11.73
C GLY A 701 -7.72 32.54 11.29
N ALA A 702 -7.97 31.63 12.23
CA ALA A 702 -8.56 30.33 11.94
C ALA A 702 -9.34 29.80 13.15
N ALA A 703 -10.35 28.97 12.89
CA ALA A 703 -11.13 28.30 13.92
C ALA A 703 -11.48 26.87 13.53
N TRP A 704 -11.55 25.98 14.52
CA TRP A 704 -12.10 24.64 14.33
C TRP A 704 -13.61 24.70 14.19
N GLY A 705 -14.13 23.98 13.20
CA GLY A 705 -15.55 23.79 13.00
C GLY A 705 -16.07 22.46 13.58
N PRO A 706 -17.34 22.14 13.33
CA PRO A 706 -17.95 20.88 13.75
C PRO A 706 -17.33 19.66 13.06
N THR A 707 -17.12 18.56 13.80
CA THR A 707 -16.66 17.29 13.22
C THR A 707 -17.80 16.58 12.49
N VAL A 708 -17.61 16.31 11.21
CA VAL A 708 -18.56 15.58 10.36
C VAL A 708 -18.52 14.08 10.70
N PRO A 709 -19.67 13.40 10.83
CA PRO A 709 -19.70 11.98 11.19
C PRO A 709 -19.21 11.09 10.05
N SER A 710 -18.64 9.93 10.40
CA SER A 710 -18.25 8.91 9.42
C SER A 710 -19.40 8.54 8.47
N GLY A 711 -19.10 8.40 7.18
CA GLY A 711 -20.07 8.16 6.12
C GLY A 711 -20.74 9.41 5.54
N TRP A 712 -20.48 10.59 6.11
CA TRP A 712 -20.89 11.88 5.54
C TRP A 712 -19.67 12.67 5.06
N ALA A 713 -19.84 13.43 3.99
CA ALA A 713 -18.85 14.40 3.51
C ALA A 713 -19.44 15.81 3.60
N LEU A 714 -18.60 16.78 3.96
CA LEU A 714 -18.90 18.21 3.79
C LEU A 714 -18.62 18.58 2.34
N VAL A 715 -19.65 19.08 1.63
CA VAL A 715 -19.58 19.26 0.18
C VAL A 715 -19.83 20.68 -0.30
N ALA A 716 -20.47 21.54 0.48
CA ALA A 716 -20.62 22.95 0.16
C ALA A 716 -20.96 23.78 1.41
N THR A 717 -21.01 25.10 1.22
CA THR A 717 -21.54 26.05 2.18
C THR A 717 -22.40 27.10 1.50
N ALA A 718 -23.47 27.52 2.15
CA ALA A 718 -24.36 28.62 1.75
C ALA A 718 -25.28 28.96 2.93
N ASP A 719 -25.90 30.15 2.95
CA ASP A 719 -26.94 30.49 3.94
C ASP A 719 -28.27 29.83 3.54
N PHE A 720 -28.54 28.62 4.02
CA PHE A 720 -29.72 27.86 3.62
C PHE A 720 -30.99 28.33 4.33
N ASN A 721 -30.85 28.88 5.54
CA ASN A 721 -31.99 29.31 6.35
C ASN A 721 -32.28 30.83 6.28
N GLY A 722 -31.46 31.59 5.55
CA GLY A 722 -31.63 33.02 5.32
C GLY A 722 -31.33 33.90 6.54
N ASN A 723 -30.48 33.43 7.46
CA ASN A 723 -30.16 34.16 8.69
C ASN A 723 -28.91 35.05 8.58
N GLY A 724 -28.27 35.08 7.42
CA GLY A 724 -27.05 35.82 7.13
C GLY A 724 -25.74 35.08 7.47
N ASN A 725 -25.79 33.81 7.90
CA ASN A 725 -24.61 33.01 8.22
C ASN A 725 -24.48 31.84 7.24
N PRO A 726 -23.27 31.53 6.74
CA PRO A 726 -23.05 30.34 5.94
C PRO A 726 -23.26 29.06 6.77
N ASP A 727 -24.06 28.15 6.24
CA ASP A 727 -24.35 26.83 6.79
C ASP A 727 -23.53 25.75 6.05
N TYR A 728 -23.46 24.54 6.61
CA TYR A 728 -22.78 23.39 6.01
C TYR A 728 -23.77 22.50 5.24
N LEU A 729 -23.41 22.10 4.01
CA LEU A 729 -24.10 21.07 3.26
C LEU A 729 -23.34 19.75 3.34
N LEU A 730 -23.99 18.72 3.88
CA LEU A 730 -23.46 17.37 3.99
C LEU A 730 -24.13 16.41 3.01
N TYR A 731 -23.34 15.47 2.50
CA TYR A 731 -23.82 14.43 1.59
C TYR A 731 -23.29 13.05 2.00
N ASN A 732 -24.19 12.07 2.01
CA ASN A 732 -23.84 10.66 2.20
C ASN A 732 -24.01 9.93 0.86
N ALA A 733 -22.90 9.65 0.18
CA ALA A 733 -22.92 9.01 -1.14
C ALA A 733 -23.52 7.59 -1.12
N GLY A 734 -23.37 6.85 -0.02
CA GLY A 734 -23.91 5.50 0.12
C GLY A 734 -25.43 5.47 0.17
N THR A 735 -26.04 6.45 0.83
CA THR A 735 -27.51 6.57 0.96
C THR A 735 -28.15 7.56 -0.01
N ARG A 736 -27.34 8.41 -0.65
CA ARG A 736 -27.75 9.61 -1.43
C ARG A 736 -28.49 10.65 -0.59
N GLN A 737 -28.37 10.58 0.73
CA GLN A 737 -29.02 11.51 1.64
C GLN A 737 -28.23 12.82 1.74
N THR A 738 -28.94 13.94 1.74
CA THR A 738 -28.37 15.26 2.08
C THR A 738 -28.77 15.67 3.50
N ALA A 739 -27.96 16.51 4.13
CA ALA A 739 -28.28 17.17 5.39
C ALA A 739 -27.68 18.58 5.40
N ILE A 740 -28.37 19.51 6.05
CA ILE A 740 -27.89 20.87 6.28
C ILE A 740 -27.59 20.98 7.77
N TRP A 741 -26.39 21.43 8.09
CA TRP A 741 -26.00 21.82 9.44
C TRP A 741 -25.97 23.33 9.49
N TYR A 742 -26.80 23.90 10.36
CA TYR A 742 -26.90 25.33 10.52
C TYR A 742 -25.80 25.84 11.44
N LEU A 743 -25.11 26.87 11.02
CA LEU A 743 -23.97 27.43 11.75
C LEU A 743 -24.19 28.88 12.13
N ASN A 744 -23.43 29.32 13.13
CA ASN A 744 -23.14 30.71 13.39
C ASN A 744 -21.63 30.80 13.53
N ASN A 745 -20.97 31.34 12.50
CA ASN A 745 -19.53 31.23 12.32
C ASN A 745 -19.07 29.76 12.38
N ASN A 746 -18.14 29.40 13.27
CA ASN A 746 -17.59 28.05 13.40
C ASN A 746 -18.42 27.13 14.31
N VAL A 747 -19.55 27.61 14.84
CA VAL A 747 -20.35 26.89 15.85
C VAL A 747 -21.58 26.23 15.21
N TYR A 748 -21.70 24.91 15.39
CA TYR A 748 -22.92 24.17 15.06
C TYR A 748 -24.09 24.60 15.93
N VAL A 749 -25.19 25.04 15.30
CA VAL A 749 -26.42 25.46 15.97
C VAL A 749 -27.45 24.32 15.99
N SER A 750 -27.75 23.75 14.82
CA SER A 750 -28.70 22.64 14.66
C SER A 750 -28.54 21.99 13.28
N GLY A 751 -29.32 20.95 12.95
CA GLY A 751 -29.25 20.30 11.65
C GLY A 751 -30.57 19.70 11.20
N ALA A 752 -30.75 19.60 9.89
CA ALA A 752 -31.94 19.05 9.26
C ALA A 752 -31.56 18.15 8.07
N TYR A 753 -32.29 17.05 7.90
CA TYR A 753 -32.15 16.24 6.69
C TYR A 753 -32.76 16.97 5.49
N GLY A 754 -32.00 17.02 4.41
CA GLY A 754 -32.47 17.48 3.11
C GLY A 754 -33.11 16.34 2.30
N PRO A 755 -33.37 16.55 1.00
CA PRO A 755 -33.91 15.50 0.15
C PRO A 755 -32.89 14.39 -0.13
N THR A 756 -33.39 13.16 -0.28
CA THR A 756 -32.60 12.02 -0.79
C THR A 756 -32.55 12.09 -2.32
N LEU A 757 -31.37 11.97 -2.92
CA LEU A 757 -31.25 12.06 -4.37
C LEU A 757 -31.68 10.77 -5.09
N PRO A 758 -32.25 10.85 -6.30
CA PRO A 758 -32.62 9.68 -7.09
C PRO A 758 -31.38 8.91 -7.56
N ALA A 759 -31.56 7.61 -7.83
CA ALA A 759 -30.47 6.80 -8.38
C ALA A 759 -29.93 7.39 -9.69
N GLY A 760 -28.60 7.39 -9.85
CA GLY A 760 -27.90 7.94 -11.00
C GLY A 760 -27.66 9.46 -10.95
N TRP A 761 -28.23 10.17 -9.96
CA TRP A 761 -27.98 11.59 -9.71
C TRP A 761 -27.07 11.76 -8.49
N SER A 762 -26.17 12.74 -8.57
CA SER A 762 -25.24 13.11 -7.51
C SER A 762 -25.32 14.61 -7.25
N LEU A 763 -25.18 14.98 -5.98
CA LEU A 763 -24.98 16.37 -5.55
C LEU A 763 -23.55 16.84 -5.85
N ILE A 764 -22.61 15.90 -5.81
CA ILE A 764 -21.20 16.17 -6.07
C ILE A 764 -21.02 16.34 -7.57
N ALA A 765 -20.51 17.50 -7.97
CA ALA A 765 -20.13 17.78 -9.34
C ALA A 765 -18.80 17.05 -9.63
N GLN A 766 -18.79 16.15 -10.62
CA GLN A 766 -17.63 15.33 -10.99
C GLN A 766 -16.77 15.98 -12.05
#